data_AF-A0A7W2TF73-F1
#
_entry.id   AF-A0A7W2TF73-F1
#
_cell.length_a   1.000
_cell.length_b   1.000
_cell.length_c   1.000
_cell.angle_alpha   90.00
_cell.angle_beta   90.00
_cell.angle_gamma   90.00
#
_symmetry.space_group_name_H-M   'P 1'
#
loop_
_entity.id
_entity.type
_entity.pdbx_description
1 polymer ?
#
loop_
_entity_poly.entity_id
_entity_poly.type
_entity_poly.pdbx_seq_one_letter_code
_entity_poly.pdbx_strand_id
1 'polypeptide(L)'
;MDVFHYIKKITTRSLPMLLAFYCLLTPLTAIAEEVRLEVLAQLPSLSSTNKTTVIALPVNNENKQQYLIADAAGELSLLNNAKLTFLASLPLNNHTTDKQVKLTALTLHPSFSLADKTGFQNFFTAHIEPAKTNNNVARLTLLADPVALPFDAVITQWQYDNTAAIKIDVQQRREVLRIAVPTATHQIQKIAFNPYNKVWHDDYGLMLVALSDSNASLANASEGALYSGVVLRINPEKFGLRNYRVPSSNPFMKTNDVNNEIFILGAQSISSFSWSKKHYGALLVEHDYDGGHQVVVADKGADWRDSYQNNLVFPLKSTQGTDENIFPYYGRNLEASVGSVLYLINDTKNWQLAQLNTTMANSEAQSGAAALPILSFSRDELSPKNKVSLLFDHNGEPLLLDLTNKQLLSVKAIPLKSDNSKRIQVENKSDEQSSPLNNSAYGKLLLTLFILVVAVVFYRLRLKTVNQKAKLRGMFARFELDTSQTTVSFYKRHQSEIDSQLAIADIVKSEIWVNDSNVSIINEDIDHGYNEQCENKLRLSFNQAHRHKLINDETRQVLLYLTDKNAKTYVVCLYFRKGNQRLTKAKYFDILESLIDWSWFIASQLNPEATTPRPLKVAIAKSAIKKVFKKNKAEPESIDASVIEEPLPSKQTAAVLHDIVVHDSELISALDKLVDLKQQGFLTDDEFSLAKAKILSDMIV
;
A
#
# COMPACT_ATOMS: atom_id res chain seq x y z
N MET A 1 25.17 60.56 -12.94
CA MET A 1 24.99 59.10 -13.14
C MET A 1 25.74 58.29 -12.07
N ASP A 2 26.66 58.90 -11.31
CA ASP A 2 27.52 58.21 -10.33
C ASP A 2 26.91 57.94 -8.95
N VAL A 3 25.86 58.65 -8.54
CA VAL A 3 25.19 58.43 -7.24
C VAL A 3 24.47 57.07 -7.19
N PHE A 4 23.96 56.59 -8.33
CA PHE A 4 23.32 55.29 -8.43
C PHE A 4 24.29 54.11 -8.40
N HIS A 5 25.56 54.31 -8.77
CA HIS A 5 26.59 53.27 -8.68
C HIS A 5 27.11 53.11 -7.24
N TYR A 6 27.18 54.21 -6.48
CA TYR A 6 27.62 54.18 -5.09
C TYR A 6 26.60 53.48 -4.15
N ILE A 7 25.30 53.75 -4.33
CA ILE A 7 24.24 53.14 -3.51
C ILE A 7 24.08 51.62 -3.79
N LYS A 8 24.37 51.17 -5.01
CA LYS A 8 24.32 49.75 -5.39
C LYS A 8 25.47 48.92 -4.79
N LYS A 9 26.60 49.56 -4.48
CA LYS A 9 27.81 48.91 -3.93
C LYS A 9 27.77 48.75 -2.41
N ILE A 10 27.05 49.63 -1.70
CA ILE A 10 26.85 49.52 -0.25
C ILE A 10 25.76 48.48 0.08
N THR A 11 24.70 48.40 -0.72
CA THR A 11 23.59 47.45 -0.52
C THR A 11 23.95 45.98 -0.84
N THR A 12 24.93 45.74 -1.69
CA THR A 12 25.40 44.38 -2.04
C THR A 12 26.35 43.77 -1.00
N ARG A 13 26.96 44.59 -0.14
CA ARG A 13 27.85 44.11 0.94
C ARG A 13 27.15 43.99 2.29
N SER A 14 26.11 44.79 2.56
CA SER A 14 25.37 44.72 3.84
C SER A 14 24.35 43.58 3.90
N LEU A 15 23.75 43.21 2.75
CA LEU A 15 22.74 42.13 2.69
C LEU A 15 23.28 40.73 3.04
N PRO A 16 24.44 40.26 2.52
CA PRO A 16 24.98 38.96 2.92
C PRO A 16 25.49 38.94 4.36
N MET A 17 25.95 40.10 4.89
CA MET A 17 26.42 40.22 6.26
C MET A 17 25.27 40.17 7.27
N LEU A 18 24.11 40.76 6.94
CA LEU A 18 22.88 40.64 7.72
C LEU A 18 22.27 39.22 7.63
N LEU A 19 22.37 38.56 6.47
CA LEU A 19 21.93 37.16 6.31
C LEU A 19 22.78 36.20 7.13
N ALA A 20 24.11 36.39 7.13
CA ALA A 20 25.05 35.59 7.91
C ALA A 20 24.84 35.79 9.42
N PHE A 21 24.54 37.02 9.87
CA PHE A 21 24.21 37.29 11.26
C PHE A 21 22.86 36.68 11.68
N TYR A 22 21.89 36.60 10.76
CA TYR A 22 20.60 35.93 11.02
C TYR A 22 20.75 34.41 11.12
N CYS A 23 21.60 33.79 10.30
CA CYS A 23 21.89 32.35 10.38
C CYS A 23 22.67 31.95 11.64
N LEU A 24 23.45 32.85 12.24
CA LEU A 24 24.17 32.61 13.50
C LEU A 24 23.30 32.81 14.75
N LEU A 25 22.10 33.38 14.61
CA LEU A 25 21.16 33.66 15.71
C LEU A 25 19.94 32.74 15.74
N THR A 26 19.76 31.85 14.77
CA THR A 26 18.72 30.81 14.84
C THR A 26 19.31 29.55 15.47
N PRO A 27 18.96 29.21 16.72
CA PRO A 27 19.24 27.86 17.21
C PRO A 27 18.55 26.87 16.26
N LEU A 28 19.27 25.84 15.83
CA LEU A 28 18.71 24.69 15.14
C LEU A 28 17.82 23.95 16.14
N THR A 29 16.61 24.45 16.37
CA THR A 29 15.60 23.71 17.12
C THR A 29 15.17 22.58 16.22
N ALA A 30 15.61 21.36 16.51
CA ALA A 30 14.92 20.17 16.05
C ALA A 30 13.44 20.37 16.43
N ILE A 31 12.58 20.51 15.44
CA ILE A 31 11.14 20.56 15.67
C ILE A 31 10.80 19.13 16.09
N ALA A 32 10.66 18.91 17.40
CA ALA A 32 9.98 17.72 17.87
C ALA A 32 8.55 17.82 17.33
N GLU A 33 8.12 16.87 16.51
CA GLU A 33 6.71 16.72 16.18
C GLU A 33 6.03 16.10 17.40
N GLU A 34 5.06 16.81 17.99
CA GLU A 34 4.26 16.25 19.07
C GLU A 34 3.06 15.56 18.42
N VAL A 35 3.06 14.23 18.43
CA VAL A 35 1.94 13.44 17.92
C VAL A 35 0.92 13.24 19.03
N ARG A 36 -0.36 13.52 18.77
CA ARG A 36 -1.46 13.35 19.72
C ARG A 36 -2.56 12.45 19.18
N LEU A 37 -3.28 11.82 20.10
CA LEU A 37 -4.51 11.09 19.80
C LEU A 37 -5.71 12.04 19.77
N GLU A 38 -6.47 12.01 18.68
CA GLU A 38 -7.73 12.73 18.56
C GLU A 38 -8.89 11.75 18.42
N VAL A 39 -9.94 11.94 19.22
CA VAL A 39 -11.16 11.13 19.16
C VAL A 39 -11.93 11.47 17.87
N LEU A 40 -11.98 10.52 16.95
CA LEU A 40 -12.75 10.65 15.70
C LEU A 40 -14.24 10.39 15.92
N ALA A 41 -14.58 9.40 16.75
CA ALA A 41 -15.96 9.00 16.98
C ALA A 41 -16.12 8.24 18.30
N GLN A 42 -17.29 8.40 18.92
CA GLN A 42 -17.79 7.53 19.97
C GLN A 42 -18.66 6.45 19.35
N LEU A 43 -18.50 5.20 19.81
CA LEU A 43 -19.11 4.00 19.25
C LEU A 43 -19.91 3.25 20.33
N PRO A 44 -20.90 3.89 20.98
CA PRO A 44 -21.52 3.38 22.20
C PRO A 44 -22.21 2.01 22.05
N SER A 45 -22.67 1.69 20.84
CA SER A 45 -23.31 0.41 20.51
C SER A 45 -22.32 -0.76 20.36
N LEU A 46 -21.01 -0.52 20.33
CA LEU A 46 -20.04 -1.60 20.28
C LEU A 46 -20.01 -2.40 21.59
N SER A 47 -19.92 -3.71 21.46
CA SER A 47 -19.66 -4.59 22.59
C SER A 47 -18.17 -4.64 22.88
N SER A 48 -17.79 -4.44 24.15
CA SER A 48 -16.38 -4.55 24.59
C SER A 48 -15.89 -5.99 24.72
N THR A 49 -16.78 -6.97 24.57
CA THR A 49 -16.47 -8.41 24.76
C THR A 49 -16.27 -9.17 23.45
N ASN A 50 -16.63 -8.58 22.30
CA ASN A 50 -16.67 -9.28 21.02
C ASN A 50 -15.66 -8.67 20.03
N LYS A 51 -15.08 -9.53 19.16
CA LYS A 51 -14.26 -9.11 18.03
C LYS A 51 -15.08 -8.14 17.16
N THR A 52 -14.50 -6.98 16.86
CA THR A 52 -15.13 -5.95 16.04
C THR A 52 -14.25 -5.71 14.83
N THR A 53 -14.81 -5.84 13.63
CA THR A 53 -14.09 -5.55 12.40
C THR A 53 -14.50 -4.17 11.88
N VAL A 54 -13.52 -3.34 11.57
CA VAL A 54 -13.72 -2.00 11.01
C VAL A 54 -12.97 -1.93 9.68
N ILE A 55 -13.65 -1.46 8.64
CA ILE A 55 -13.03 -1.22 7.34
C ILE A 55 -13.34 0.20 6.86
N ALA A 56 -12.33 0.89 6.34
CA ALA A 56 -12.52 2.18 5.70
C ALA A 56 -13.20 1.99 4.34
N LEU A 57 -14.30 2.71 4.13
CA LEU A 57 -14.92 2.81 2.81
C LEU A 57 -14.13 3.81 1.96
N PRO A 58 -14.08 3.62 0.63
CA PRO A 58 -13.50 4.59 -0.27
C PRO A 58 -14.18 5.96 -0.14
N VAL A 59 -13.39 7.02 -0.30
CA VAL A 59 -13.84 8.39 -0.10
C VAL A 59 -14.99 8.72 -1.05
N ASN A 60 -16.06 9.26 -0.48
CA ASN A 60 -17.22 9.71 -1.25
C ASN A 60 -16.95 11.07 -1.95
N ASN A 61 -17.86 11.49 -2.82
CA ASN A 61 -17.76 12.77 -3.53
C ASN A 61 -17.67 14.01 -2.61
N GLU A 62 -18.01 13.88 -1.33
CA GLU A 62 -17.94 14.94 -0.32
C GLU A 62 -16.61 14.96 0.46
N ASN A 63 -15.63 14.12 0.07
CA ASN A 63 -14.35 13.95 0.75
C ASN A 63 -14.45 13.52 2.23
N LYS A 64 -15.54 12.83 2.60
CA LYS A 64 -15.75 12.37 3.97
C LYS A 64 -15.28 10.93 4.12
N GLN A 65 -14.48 10.68 5.15
CA GLN A 65 -14.11 9.33 5.55
C GLN A 65 -15.31 8.64 6.17
N GLN A 66 -15.60 7.42 5.69
CA GLN A 66 -16.66 6.58 6.18
C GLN A 66 -16.08 5.21 6.55
N TYR A 67 -16.65 4.58 7.57
CA TYR A 67 -16.19 3.27 8.02
C TYR A 67 -17.39 2.33 8.13
N LEU A 68 -17.25 1.11 7.63
CA LEU A 68 -18.18 0.04 7.88
C LEU A 68 -17.67 -0.75 9.09
N ILE A 69 -18.55 -0.92 10.07
CA ILE A 69 -18.25 -1.56 11.35
C ILE A 69 -19.15 -2.78 11.48
N ALA A 70 -18.55 -3.93 11.78
CA ALA A 70 -19.24 -5.20 12.00
C ALA A 70 -18.85 -5.75 13.37
N ASP A 71 -19.83 -6.14 14.17
CA ASP A 71 -19.58 -6.91 15.39
C ASP A 71 -19.59 -8.43 15.13
N ALA A 72 -19.21 -9.22 16.14
CA ALA A 72 -19.22 -10.67 16.03
C ALA A 72 -20.63 -11.27 15.87
N ALA A 73 -21.70 -10.55 16.19
CA ALA A 73 -23.08 -11.01 15.98
C ALA A 73 -23.56 -10.80 14.54
N GLY A 74 -22.81 -10.06 13.72
CA GLY A 74 -23.18 -9.72 12.35
C GLY A 74 -24.00 -8.44 12.24
N GLU A 75 -24.03 -7.59 13.28
CA GLU A 75 -24.63 -6.26 13.18
C GLU A 75 -23.68 -5.31 12.44
N LEU A 76 -24.15 -4.78 11.32
CA LEU A 76 -23.43 -3.82 10.49
C LEU A 76 -23.89 -2.39 10.77
N SER A 77 -22.93 -1.50 10.97
CA SER A 77 -23.15 -0.07 11.15
C SER A 77 -22.20 0.75 10.28
N LEU A 78 -22.69 1.90 9.81
CA LEU A 78 -21.93 2.90 9.07
C LEU A 78 -21.54 4.05 10.01
N LEU A 79 -20.25 4.28 10.16
CA LEU A 79 -19.73 5.48 10.78
C LEU A 79 -19.50 6.54 9.69
N ASN A 80 -20.20 7.66 9.78
CA ASN A 80 -20.06 8.80 8.87
C ASN A 80 -20.08 10.10 9.69
N ASN A 81 -19.01 10.91 9.59
CA ASN A 81 -18.87 12.16 10.35
C ASN A 81 -19.15 12.02 11.86
N ALA A 82 -18.46 11.10 12.53
CA ALA A 82 -18.66 10.76 13.95
C ALA A 82 -20.06 10.22 14.33
N LYS A 83 -21.00 10.11 13.38
CA LYS A 83 -22.31 9.53 13.60
C LYS A 83 -22.33 8.07 13.16
N LEU A 84 -22.62 7.18 14.11
CA LEU A 84 -22.83 5.77 13.86
C LEU A 84 -24.30 5.50 13.49
N THR A 85 -24.54 4.82 12.38
CA THR A 85 -25.88 4.50 11.87
C THR A 85 -25.96 3.00 11.60
N PHE A 86 -26.91 2.31 12.21
CA PHE A 86 -27.18 0.90 11.92
C PHE A 86 -27.59 0.71 10.45
N LEU A 87 -27.07 -0.33 9.80
CA LEU A 87 -27.36 -0.66 8.41
C LEU A 87 -28.20 -1.93 8.27
N ALA A 88 -27.72 -3.04 8.82
CA ALA A 88 -28.32 -4.36 8.65
C ALA A 88 -27.83 -5.33 9.71
N SER A 89 -28.62 -6.37 9.99
CA SER A 89 -28.18 -7.56 10.71
C SER A 89 -28.00 -8.69 9.68
N LEU A 90 -26.77 -9.20 9.55
CA LEU A 90 -26.45 -10.23 8.59
C LEU A 90 -27.01 -11.58 9.04
N PRO A 91 -27.77 -12.31 8.20
CA PRO A 91 -28.24 -13.66 8.51
C PRO A 91 -27.07 -14.66 8.37
N LEU A 92 -26.19 -14.68 9.37
CA LEU A 92 -25.01 -15.56 9.39
C LEU A 92 -25.41 -17.04 9.39
N ASN A 93 -26.49 -17.39 10.11
CA ASN A 93 -27.09 -18.72 10.09
C ASN A 93 -28.64 -18.64 10.05
N ASN A 94 -29.30 -19.79 9.91
CA ASN A 94 -30.77 -19.88 9.97
C ASN A 94 -31.30 -19.98 11.42
N HIS A 95 -30.41 -20.09 12.41
CA HIS A 95 -30.73 -20.26 13.82
C HIS A 95 -30.21 -19.05 14.61
N THR A 96 -31.00 -17.98 14.63
CA THR A 96 -30.67 -16.65 15.19
C THR A 96 -30.31 -16.62 16.69
N THR A 97 -30.26 -17.76 17.38
CA THR A 97 -30.02 -17.88 18.82
C THR A 97 -28.78 -18.70 19.20
N ASP A 98 -28.02 -19.21 18.22
CA ASP A 98 -26.86 -20.04 18.52
C ASP A 98 -25.62 -19.21 18.88
N LYS A 99 -25.19 -19.32 20.15
CA LYS A 99 -24.01 -18.63 20.68
C LYS A 99 -22.69 -19.04 20.00
N GLN A 100 -22.71 -20.10 19.19
CA GLN A 100 -21.55 -20.60 18.47
C GLN A 100 -21.36 -19.94 17.10
N VAL A 101 -22.29 -19.09 16.64
CA VAL A 101 -22.13 -18.33 15.40
C VAL A 101 -21.47 -16.99 15.65
N LYS A 102 -20.34 -16.75 14.98
CA LYS A 102 -19.56 -15.52 15.15
C LYS A 102 -18.95 -15.06 13.83
N LEU A 103 -19.13 -13.78 13.51
CA LEU A 103 -18.41 -13.10 12.43
C LEU A 103 -16.95 -12.86 12.85
N THR A 104 -16.02 -13.20 11.95
CA THR A 104 -14.58 -13.27 12.28
C THR A 104 -13.72 -12.35 11.42
N ALA A 105 -14.17 -12.03 10.20
CA ALA A 105 -13.46 -11.13 9.29
C ALA A 105 -14.40 -10.43 8.30
N LEU A 106 -13.94 -9.29 7.76
CA LEU A 106 -14.65 -8.50 6.75
C LEU A 106 -13.66 -7.81 5.82
N THR A 107 -13.95 -7.76 4.52
CA THR A 107 -13.11 -7.05 3.54
C THR A 107 -13.92 -6.50 2.36
N LEU A 108 -13.40 -5.50 1.66
CA LEU A 108 -13.99 -4.95 0.43
C LEU A 108 -13.32 -5.56 -0.80
N HIS A 109 -14.07 -5.75 -1.87
CA HIS A 109 -13.47 -6.11 -3.16
C HIS A 109 -12.52 -4.98 -3.65
N PRO A 110 -11.41 -5.26 -4.34
CA PRO A 110 -10.49 -4.23 -4.87
C PRO A 110 -11.16 -3.26 -5.84
N SER A 111 -12.24 -3.69 -6.47
CA SER A 111 -13.05 -2.89 -7.39
C SER A 111 -14.29 -2.28 -6.74
N PHE A 112 -14.39 -2.23 -5.41
CA PHE A 112 -15.58 -1.76 -4.69
C PHE A 112 -16.10 -0.40 -5.20
N SER A 113 -15.22 0.50 -5.61
CA SER A 113 -15.57 1.83 -6.15
C SER A 113 -15.53 1.97 -7.67
N LEU A 114 -15.27 0.88 -8.41
CA LEU A 114 -15.13 0.90 -9.86
C LEU A 114 -16.41 0.39 -10.52
N ALA A 115 -17.32 1.29 -10.87
CA ALA A 115 -18.65 0.97 -11.38
C ALA A 115 -18.67 0.07 -12.64
N ASP A 116 -17.60 0.10 -13.43
CA ASP A 116 -17.44 -0.66 -14.67
C ASP A 116 -16.73 -2.02 -14.48
N LYS A 117 -16.51 -2.44 -13.22
CA LYS A 117 -15.74 -3.66 -12.90
C LYS A 117 -16.52 -4.65 -12.06
N THR A 118 -16.25 -5.93 -12.28
CA THR A 118 -16.71 -7.00 -11.41
C THR A 118 -16.29 -6.72 -9.97
N GLY A 119 -17.23 -6.88 -9.05
CA GLY A 119 -17.01 -6.59 -7.64
C GLY A 119 -17.21 -5.13 -7.23
N PHE A 120 -17.74 -4.30 -8.12
CA PHE A 120 -18.32 -3.01 -7.74
C PHE A 120 -19.32 -3.20 -6.59
N GLN A 121 -19.17 -2.40 -5.53
CA GLN A 121 -20.02 -2.43 -4.35
C GLN A 121 -20.08 -3.79 -3.62
N ASN A 122 -19.20 -4.74 -3.93
CA ASN A 122 -19.17 -6.04 -3.26
C ASN A 122 -18.21 -6.03 -2.07
N PHE A 123 -18.68 -6.54 -0.93
CA PHE A 123 -17.85 -6.82 0.23
C PHE A 123 -18.07 -8.26 0.68
N PHE A 124 -17.14 -8.77 1.47
CA PHE A 124 -17.13 -10.15 1.92
C PHE A 124 -17.02 -10.18 3.44
N THR A 125 -17.69 -11.16 4.04
CA THR A 125 -17.55 -11.47 5.47
C THR A 125 -17.17 -12.94 5.63
N ALA A 126 -16.47 -13.24 6.71
CA ALA A 126 -16.25 -14.60 7.15
C ALA A 126 -16.90 -14.81 8.53
N HIS A 127 -17.45 -16.00 8.76
CA HIS A 127 -18.00 -16.39 10.04
C HIS A 127 -17.82 -17.88 10.30
N ILE A 128 -17.89 -18.27 11.56
CA ILE A 128 -17.96 -19.67 12.00
C ILE A 128 -19.41 -20.01 12.35
N GLU A 129 -19.88 -21.20 11.97
CA GLU A 129 -21.19 -21.72 12.37
C GLU A 129 -21.14 -23.25 12.56
N PRO A 130 -22.08 -23.84 13.34
CA PRO A 130 -22.25 -25.29 13.34
C PRO A 130 -22.59 -25.84 11.94
N ALA A 131 -22.13 -27.04 11.67
CA ALA A 131 -22.34 -27.69 10.37
C ALA A 131 -23.83 -27.95 10.11
N LYS A 132 -24.26 -27.68 8.88
CA LYS A 132 -25.66 -27.88 8.43
C LYS A 132 -25.84 -29.31 7.92
N THR A 133 -26.90 -29.99 8.37
CA THR A 133 -27.18 -31.39 8.01
C THR A 133 -27.65 -31.57 6.55
N ASN A 134 -28.09 -30.51 5.87
CA ASN A 134 -28.58 -30.53 4.49
C ASN A 134 -28.17 -29.24 3.76
N ASN A 135 -26.93 -29.17 3.28
CA ASN A 135 -26.45 -27.99 2.56
C ASN A 135 -26.21 -28.31 1.09
N ASN A 136 -26.67 -27.44 0.19
CA ASN A 136 -26.51 -27.60 -1.27
C ASN A 136 -25.16 -27.05 -1.77
N VAL A 137 -24.33 -26.50 -0.87
CA VAL A 137 -23.01 -25.97 -1.19
C VAL A 137 -21.95 -26.97 -0.75
N ALA A 138 -21.05 -27.33 -1.67
CA ALA A 138 -19.93 -28.21 -1.39
C ALA A 138 -19.02 -27.62 -0.29
N ARG A 139 -18.61 -28.47 0.66
CA ARG A 139 -17.70 -28.12 1.75
C ARG A 139 -16.28 -28.47 1.32
N LEU A 140 -15.35 -27.53 1.45
CA LEU A 140 -13.92 -27.82 1.41
C LEU A 140 -13.56 -28.64 2.66
N THR A 141 -12.94 -29.79 2.46
CA THR A 141 -12.51 -30.71 3.53
C THR A 141 -11.21 -31.40 3.09
N LEU A 142 -10.64 -32.23 3.95
CA LEU A 142 -9.49 -33.06 3.61
C LEU A 142 -9.78 -33.95 2.39
N LEU A 143 -8.78 -34.09 1.53
CA LEU A 143 -8.85 -34.94 0.34
C LEU A 143 -8.86 -36.42 0.70
N ALA A 144 -8.02 -36.81 1.67
CA ALA A 144 -7.98 -38.16 2.22
C ALA A 144 -8.95 -38.28 3.41
N ASP A 145 -9.73 -39.37 3.43
CA ASP A 145 -10.64 -39.74 4.52
C ASP A 145 -11.54 -38.58 5.00
N PRO A 146 -12.41 -38.02 4.14
CA PRO A 146 -13.26 -36.89 4.52
C PRO A 146 -14.18 -37.27 5.67
N VAL A 147 -13.92 -36.72 6.86
CA VAL A 147 -14.76 -36.90 8.04
C VAL A 147 -15.85 -35.84 8.07
N ALA A 148 -17.04 -36.22 8.52
CA ALA A 148 -18.09 -35.26 8.83
C ALA A 148 -17.69 -34.40 10.04
N LEU A 149 -17.33 -33.14 9.80
CA LEU A 149 -16.92 -32.21 10.85
C LEU A 149 -18.08 -31.34 11.36
N PRO A 150 -18.09 -31.00 12.67
CA PRO A 150 -19.24 -30.39 13.34
C PRO A 150 -19.38 -28.88 13.13
N PHE A 151 -18.38 -28.20 12.56
CA PHE A 151 -18.42 -26.76 12.29
C PHE A 151 -18.07 -26.44 10.84
N ASP A 152 -18.43 -25.24 10.41
CA ASP A 152 -18.14 -24.67 9.11
C ASP A 152 -17.63 -23.23 9.24
N ALA A 153 -16.47 -22.95 8.65
CA ALA A 153 -16.01 -21.60 8.39
C ALA A 153 -16.50 -21.16 7.00
N VAL A 154 -17.24 -20.05 6.93
CA VAL A 154 -18.01 -19.66 5.75
C VAL A 154 -17.63 -18.27 5.31
N ILE A 155 -17.44 -18.07 4.00
CA ILE A 155 -17.27 -16.75 3.39
C ILE A 155 -18.53 -16.41 2.60
N THR A 156 -19.11 -15.25 2.90
CA THR A 156 -20.30 -14.75 2.22
C THR A 156 -20.00 -13.43 1.52
N GLN A 157 -20.42 -13.30 0.27
CA GLN A 157 -20.43 -12.05 -0.48
C GLN A 157 -21.75 -11.31 -0.25
N TRP A 158 -21.64 -10.00 -0.10
CA TRP A 158 -22.74 -9.06 0.05
C TRP A 158 -22.56 -7.90 -0.93
N GLN A 159 -23.65 -7.19 -1.20
CA GLN A 159 -23.64 -5.98 -2.01
C GLN A 159 -24.06 -4.77 -1.16
N TYR A 160 -23.32 -3.67 -1.29
CA TYR A 160 -23.56 -2.40 -0.62
C TYR A 160 -23.98 -1.34 -1.64
N ASP A 161 -25.27 -0.98 -1.68
CA ASP A 161 -25.76 0.08 -2.56
C ASP A 161 -25.94 1.38 -1.77
N ASN A 162 -25.07 2.37 -2.01
CA ASN A 162 -25.17 3.65 -1.32
C ASN A 162 -26.33 4.53 -1.84
N THR A 163 -26.92 4.21 -2.98
CA THR A 163 -28.03 4.96 -3.60
C THR A 163 -29.40 4.43 -3.19
N ALA A 164 -29.46 3.17 -2.76
CA ALA A 164 -30.69 2.54 -2.32
C ALA A 164 -31.14 3.00 -0.93
N ALA A 165 -32.45 2.93 -0.68
CA ALA A 165 -33.03 3.16 0.65
C ALA A 165 -32.57 2.09 1.66
N ILE A 166 -32.48 0.84 1.21
CA ILE A 166 -31.88 -0.27 1.95
C ILE A 166 -30.47 -0.47 1.39
N LYS A 167 -29.46 -0.08 2.17
CA LYS A 167 -28.07 -0.10 1.68
C LYS A 167 -27.51 -1.50 1.47
N ILE A 168 -28.03 -2.49 2.18
CA ILE A 168 -27.58 -3.88 2.10
C ILE A 168 -28.82 -4.75 2.07
N ASP A 169 -29.13 -5.33 0.91
CA ASP A 169 -30.15 -6.36 0.82
C ASP A 169 -29.55 -7.71 1.22
N VAL A 170 -29.87 -8.16 2.44
CA VAL A 170 -29.36 -9.40 3.01
C VAL A 170 -29.87 -10.66 2.30
N GLN A 171 -30.90 -10.54 1.45
CA GLN A 171 -31.43 -11.66 0.66
C GLN A 171 -30.58 -11.93 -0.60
N GLN A 172 -29.87 -10.92 -1.12
CA GLN A 172 -28.98 -11.03 -2.28
C GLN A 172 -27.60 -11.63 -1.94
N ARG A 173 -27.43 -12.14 -0.71
CA ARG A 173 -26.17 -12.72 -0.26
C ARG A 173 -25.82 -13.96 -1.07
N ARG A 174 -24.51 -14.19 -1.24
CA ARG A 174 -24.01 -15.38 -1.92
C ARG A 174 -22.91 -16.02 -1.10
N GLU A 175 -23.07 -17.29 -0.77
CA GLU A 175 -22.01 -18.08 -0.17
C GLU A 175 -20.91 -18.35 -1.22
N VAL A 176 -19.68 -17.97 -0.90
CA VAL A 176 -18.52 -18.08 -1.79
C VAL A 176 -17.77 -19.37 -1.52
N LEU A 177 -17.39 -19.58 -0.26
CA LEU A 177 -16.58 -20.72 0.18
C LEU A 177 -17.09 -21.20 1.54
N ARG A 178 -17.11 -22.51 1.73
CA ARG A 178 -17.40 -23.16 3.01
C ARG A 178 -16.33 -24.20 3.29
N ILE A 179 -15.75 -24.15 4.49
CA ILE A 179 -14.69 -25.06 4.93
C ILE A 179 -15.21 -25.84 6.12
N ALA A 180 -15.24 -27.16 6.01
CA ALA A 180 -15.53 -28.05 7.13
C ALA A 180 -14.37 -27.97 8.14
N VAL A 181 -14.67 -27.69 9.40
CA VAL A 181 -13.64 -27.50 10.44
C VAL A 181 -13.99 -28.26 11.73
N PRO A 182 -12.99 -28.78 12.45
CA PRO A 182 -13.25 -29.72 13.54
C PRO A 182 -13.81 -29.07 14.80
N THR A 183 -13.50 -27.80 15.04
CA THR A 183 -13.95 -27.06 16.23
C THR A 183 -14.34 -25.63 15.88
N ALA A 184 -15.10 -24.98 16.76
CA ALA A 184 -15.46 -23.58 16.61
C ALA A 184 -14.24 -22.62 16.70
N THR A 185 -13.05 -23.09 17.08
CA THR A 185 -11.82 -22.30 17.17
C THR A 185 -11.01 -22.28 15.88
N HIS A 186 -11.25 -23.23 14.96
CA HIS A 186 -10.70 -23.24 13.61
C HIS A 186 -11.43 -22.21 12.74
N GLN A 187 -11.11 -20.94 12.95
CA GLN A 187 -11.80 -19.81 12.34
C GLN A 187 -10.99 -19.20 11.22
N ILE A 188 -11.68 -18.61 10.26
CA ILE A 188 -11.06 -17.71 9.29
C ILE A 188 -10.71 -16.41 10.03
N GLN A 189 -9.42 -16.16 10.22
CA GLN A 189 -8.93 -15.02 10.98
C GLN A 189 -8.87 -13.74 10.15
N LYS A 190 -8.58 -13.89 8.85
CA LYS A 190 -8.50 -12.77 7.91
C LYS A 190 -8.88 -13.19 6.50
N ILE A 191 -9.64 -12.33 5.83
CA ILE A 191 -9.86 -12.34 4.39
C ILE A 191 -9.38 -11.02 3.82
N ALA A 192 -8.59 -11.06 2.75
CA ALA A 192 -8.08 -9.85 2.14
C ALA A 192 -7.72 -10.05 0.67
N PHE A 193 -7.68 -8.94 -0.04
CA PHE A 193 -7.18 -8.86 -1.40
C PHE A 193 -5.86 -8.07 -1.40
N ASN A 194 -4.93 -8.45 -2.26
CA ASN A 194 -3.66 -7.73 -2.36
C ASN A 194 -3.91 -6.30 -2.89
N PRO A 195 -3.68 -5.24 -2.08
CA PRO A 195 -3.98 -3.87 -2.46
C PRO A 195 -3.01 -3.29 -3.51
N TYR A 196 -1.91 -3.99 -3.78
CA TYR A 196 -0.89 -3.55 -4.74
C TYR A 196 -1.13 -4.08 -6.15
N ASN A 197 -1.94 -5.14 -6.30
CA ASN A 197 -2.34 -5.65 -7.60
C ASN A 197 -3.19 -4.61 -8.33
N LYS A 198 -2.84 -4.33 -9.58
CA LYS A 198 -3.59 -3.42 -10.45
C LYS A 198 -4.62 -4.20 -11.25
N VAL A 199 -5.65 -3.50 -11.74
CA VAL A 199 -6.79 -4.11 -12.46
C VAL A 199 -6.37 -5.03 -13.63
N TRP A 200 -5.22 -4.77 -14.23
CA TRP A 200 -4.67 -5.55 -15.34
C TRP A 200 -3.73 -6.70 -14.92
N HIS A 201 -3.49 -6.89 -13.61
CA HIS A 201 -2.64 -7.94 -13.09
C HIS A 201 -3.45 -9.24 -12.94
N ASP A 202 -2.87 -10.39 -13.28
CA ASP A 202 -3.59 -11.67 -13.26
C ASP A 202 -4.07 -12.06 -11.85
N ASP A 203 -3.30 -11.69 -10.83
CA ASP A 203 -3.69 -11.87 -9.42
C ASP A 203 -4.66 -10.78 -8.88
N TYR A 204 -5.19 -9.89 -9.73
CA TYR A 204 -6.18 -8.90 -9.32
C TYR A 204 -7.53 -9.56 -9.02
N GLY A 205 -8.15 -9.20 -7.90
CA GLY A 205 -9.42 -9.80 -7.48
C GLY A 205 -9.28 -11.22 -6.92
N LEU A 206 -8.06 -11.74 -6.73
CA LEU A 206 -7.83 -12.97 -5.98
C LEU A 206 -7.86 -12.69 -4.47
N MET A 207 -8.66 -13.47 -3.76
CA MET A 207 -8.86 -13.37 -2.31
C MET A 207 -7.95 -14.37 -1.61
N LEU A 208 -7.24 -13.90 -0.58
CA LEU A 208 -6.53 -14.76 0.35
C LEU A 208 -7.34 -14.91 1.64
N VAL A 209 -7.30 -16.11 2.21
CA VAL A 209 -8.09 -16.52 3.37
C VAL A 209 -7.17 -17.22 4.36
N ALA A 210 -6.94 -16.63 5.53
CA ALA A 210 -6.19 -17.27 6.60
C ALA A 210 -7.12 -18.10 7.47
N LEU A 211 -6.94 -19.42 7.44
CA LEU A 211 -7.58 -20.36 8.36
C LEU A 211 -6.54 -20.75 9.40
N SER A 212 -6.80 -20.38 10.66
CA SER A 212 -5.91 -20.71 11.76
C SER A 212 -6.12 -22.15 12.19
N ASP A 213 -5.03 -22.83 12.49
CA ASP A 213 -5.07 -24.00 13.37
C ASP A 213 -5.54 -23.54 14.76
N SER A 214 -6.16 -24.45 15.51
CA SER A 214 -6.30 -24.26 16.93
C SER A 214 -5.58 -25.38 17.64
N ASN A 215 -4.60 -25.03 18.48
CA ASN A 215 -3.78 -25.88 19.37
C ASN A 215 -4.58 -26.87 20.28
N ALA A 216 -5.90 -26.97 20.11
CA ALA A 216 -6.80 -27.90 20.75
C ALA A 216 -6.68 -29.32 20.16
N SER A 217 -5.58 -30.00 20.51
CA SER A 217 -5.54 -31.42 20.91
C SER A 217 -6.52 -32.37 20.19
N LEU A 218 -6.42 -32.51 18.86
CA LEU A 218 -6.90 -33.72 18.20
C LEU A 218 -5.79 -34.77 18.30
N ALA A 219 -5.76 -35.49 19.42
CA ALA A 219 -4.69 -36.41 19.80
C ALA A 219 -4.42 -37.59 18.83
N ASN A 220 -5.14 -37.71 17.71
CA ASN A 220 -5.00 -38.83 16.76
C ASN A 220 -5.28 -38.48 15.28
N ALA A 221 -5.44 -37.21 14.90
CA ALA A 221 -5.45 -36.84 13.50
C ALA A 221 -4.06 -36.32 13.16
N SER A 222 -3.30 -37.05 12.35
CA SER A 222 -2.24 -36.42 11.54
C SER A 222 -2.89 -35.24 10.83
N GLU A 223 -2.67 -34.02 11.31
CA GLU A 223 -3.40 -32.83 10.88
C GLU A 223 -3.22 -32.67 9.36
N GLY A 224 -4.24 -33.08 8.60
CA GLY A 224 -4.18 -33.00 7.15
C GLY A 224 -3.93 -31.55 6.74
N ALA A 225 -3.29 -31.35 5.58
CA ALA A 225 -2.70 -30.07 5.17
C ALA A 225 -3.61 -28.85 5.41
N LEU A 226 -4.92 -28.99 5.21
CA LEU A 226 -5.93 -27.94 5.40
C LEU A 226 -6.01 -27.35 6.81
N TYR A 227 -5.73 -28.13 7.87
CA TYR A 227 -5.91 -27.68 9.26
C TYR A 227 -4.62 -27.25 9.95
N SER A 228 -3.46 -27.45 9.33
CA SER A 228 -2.13 -27.10 9.85
C SER A 228 -1.83 -25.60 10.00
N GLY A 229 -2.85 -24.74 9.91
CA GLY A 229 -2.71 -23.31 9.73
C GLY A 229 -2.36 -22.98 8.28
N VAL A 230 -3.36 -22.55 7.51
CA VAL A 230 -3.20 -22.34 6.07
C VAL A 230 -3.63 -20.95 5.64
N VAL A 231 -2.99 -20.47 4.58
CA VAL A 231 -3.52 -19.37 3.78
C VAL A 231 -4.02 -19.97 2.47
N LEU A 232 -5.32 -19.85 2.20
CA LEU A 232 -5.92 -20.22 0.92
C LEU A 232 -5.88 -19.04 -0.04
N ARG A 233 -5.90 -19.31 -1.34
CA ARG A 233 -5.98 -18.33 -2.42
C ARG A 233 -7.00 -18.77 -3.46
N ILE A 234 -8.08 -17.99 -3.61
CA ILE A 234 -9.19 -18.29 -4.53
C ILE A 234 -9.60 -17.07 -5.35
N ASN A 235 -10.22 -17.29 -6.51
CA ASN A 235 -10.98 -16.26 -7.21
C ASN A 235 -12.45 -16.36 -6.74
N PRO A 236 -12.96 -15.37 -5.98
CA PRO A 236 -14.31 -15.42 -5.43
C PRO A 236 -15.42 -15.20 -6.48
N GLU A 237 -15.09 -14.85 -7.73
CA GLU A 237 -16.08 -14.66 -8.79
C GLU A 237 -16.81 -15.95 -9.14
N LYS A 238 -18.14 -15.87 -9.25
CA LYS A 238 -18.99 -17.00 -9.65
C LYS A 238 -18.72 -17.36 -11.11
N PHE A 239 -18.57 -18.65 -11.40
CA PHE A 239 -18.41 -19.15 -12.77
C PHE A 239 -19.26 -20.41 -12.98
N GLY A 240 -20.33 -20.28 -13.77
CA GLY A 240 -21.31 -21.35 -13.95
C GLY A 240 -21.94 -21.77 -12.60
N LEU A 241 -21.84 -23.06 -12.29
CA LEU A 241 -22.32 -23.65 -11.02
C LEU A 241 -21.33 -23.48 -9.86
N ARG A 242 -20.08 -23.07 -10.13
CA ARG A 242 -19.06 -22.92 -9.09
C ARG A 242 -19.16 -21.54 -8.44
N ASN A 243 -19.20 -21.51 -7.11
CA ASN A 243 -19.25 -20.26 -6.33
C ASN A 243 -17.89 -19.55 -6.23
N TYR A 244 -16.80 -20.22 -6.59
CA TYR A 244 -15.47 -19.66 -6.71
C TYR A 244 -14.65 -20.50 -7.69
N ARG A 245 -13.46 -20.02 -8.07
CA ARG A 245 -12.48 -20.78 -8.84
C ARG A 245 -11.15 -20.84 -8.11
N VAL A 246 -10.41 -21.91 -8.33
CA VAL A 246 -9.03 -22.05 -7.87
C VAL A 246 -8.09 -21.56 -8.97
N PRO A 247 -7.22 -20.57 -8.71
CA PRO A 247 -6.23 -20.14 -9.69
C PRO A 247 -5.28 -21.29 -10.05
N SER A 248 -5.06 -21.53 -11.34
CA SER A 248 -4.08 -22.54 -11.83
C SER A 248 -2.64 -22.22 -11.42
N SER A 249 -2.38 -20.97 -11.04
CA SER A 249 -1.11 -20.50 -10.51
C SER A 249 -0.95 -20.76 -9.01
N ASN A 250 -1.87 -21.45 -8.33
CA ASN A 250 -1.65 -21.88 -6.95
C ASN A 250 -0.49 -22.90 -6.86
N PRO A 251 0.29 -22.89 -5.76
CA PRO A 251 1.54 -23.67 -5.66
C PRO A 251 1.34 -25.19 -5.60
N PHE A 252 0.23 -25.67 -5.03
CA PHE A 252 0.01 -27.09 -4.73
C PHE A 252 -0.93 -27.81 -5.71
N MET A 253 -1.16 -27.25 -6.90
CA MET A 253 -2.08 -27.80 -7.92
C MET A 253 -1.80 -29.24 -8.37
N LYS A 254 -0.62 -29.79 -8.04
CA LYS A 254 -0.15 -31.12 -8.44
C LYS A 254 0.22 -32.01 -7.26
N THR A 255 -0.20 -31.63 -6.05
CA THR A 255 0.18 -32.31 -4.81
C THR A 255 -1.04 -33.07 -4.29
N ASN A 256 -1.00 -34.41 -4.36
CA ASN A 256 -2.18 -35.26 -4.20
C ASN A 256 -2.83 -35.22 -2.80
N ASP A 257 -2.10 -34.78 -1.76
CA ASP A 257 -2.55 -34.70 -0.36
C ASP A 257 -2.88 -33.26 0.10
N VAL A 258 -2.76 -32.27 -0.79
CA VAL A 258 -2.93 -30.85 -0.45
C VAL A 258 -4.07 -30.26 -1.29
N ASN A 259 -5.05 -29.64 -0.65
CA ASN A 259 -6.12 -28.95 -1.35
C ASN A 259 -5.57 -27.86 -2.30
N ASN A 260 -6.07 -27.81 -3.53
CA ASN A 260 -5.59 -26.91 -4.58
C ASN A 260 -5.75 -25.42 -4.21
N GLU A 261 -6.68 -25.10 -3.29
CA GLU A 261 -6.90 -23.77 -2.74
C GLU A 261 -5.73 -23.27 -1.89
N ILE A 262 -4.90 -24.16 -1.33
CA ILE A 262 -3.84 -23.81 -0.40
C ILE A 262 -2.72 -23.02 -1.11
N PHE A 263 -2.26 -21.96 -0.46
CA PHE A 263 -1.19 -21.08 -0.91
C PHE A 263 0.04 -21.14 0.00
N ILE A 264 -0.19 -21.26 1.31
CA ILE A 264 0.81 -21.52 2.38
C ILE A 264 0.19 -22.52 3.34
N LEU A 265 0.98 -23.43 3.90
CA LEU A 265 0.55 -24.39 4.91
C LEU A 265 1.59 -24.59 6.02
N GLY A 266 1.14 -25.17 7.14
CA GLY A 266 1.97 -25.37 8.32
C GLY A 266 2.19 -24.11 9.14
N ALA A 267 1.39 -23.06 8.98
CA ALA A 267 1.57 -21.81 9.73
C ALA A 267 0.99 -21.84 11.15
N GLN A 268 0.42 -22.96 11.60
CA GLN A 268 -0.19 -23.12 12.93
C GLN A 268 -1.23 -22.01 13.22
N SER A 269 -1.02 -21.21 14.26
CA SER A 269 -2.01 -20.25 14.76
C SER A 269 -1.86 -18.88 14.10
N ILE A 270 -2.43 -18.68 12.90
CA ILE A 270 -2.34 -17.43 12.15
C ILE A 270 -3.27 -16.36 12.73
N SER A 271 -2.74 -15.24 13.20
CA SER A 271 -3.55 -14.09 13.66
C SER A 271 -3.92 -13.16 12.51
N SER A 272 -2.97 -12.86 11.61
CA SER A 272 -3.16 -11.89 10.54
C SER A 272 -2.16 -12.13 9.40
N PHE A 273 -2.38 -11.45 8.27
CA PHE A 273 -1.37 -11.33 7.22
C PHE A 273 -1.50 -10.00 6.47
N SER A 274 -0.42 -9.58 5.81
CA SER A 274 -0.40 -8.40 4.95
C SER A 274 0.63 -8.53 3.82
N TRP A 275 0.61 -7.60 2.88
CA TRP A 275 1.60 -7.50 1.81
C TRP A 275 2.42 -6.25 1.99
N SER A 276 3.68 -6.28 1.59
CA SER A 276 4.45 -5.04 1.41
C SER A 276 4.46 -4.63 -0.07
N LYS A 277 4.56 -3.32 -0.33
CA LYS A 277 4.67 -2.80 -1.70
C LYS A 277 5.97 -3.22 -2.39
N LYS A 278 7.03 -3.44 -1.62
CA LYS A 278 8.35 -3.87 -2.11
C LYS A 278 8.34 -5.37 -2.49
N HIS A 279 7.63 -6.18 -1.72
CA HIS A 279 7.56 -7.64 -1.88
C HIS A 279 6.10 -8.09 -1.96
N TYR A 280 5.38 -7.64 -3.00
CA TYR A 280 3.94 -7.93 -3.16
C TYR A 280 3.64 -9.39 -3.50
N GLY A 281 4.66 -10.18 -3.86
CA GLY A 281 4.57 -11.62 -4.11
C GLY A 281 4.77 -12.50 -2.87
N ALA A 282 5.27 -11.93 -1.76
CA ALA A 282 5.41 -12.60 -0.48
C ALA A 282 4.41 -12.01 0.53
N LEU A 283 4.03 -12.82 1.52
CA LEU A 283 3.14 -12.41 2.60
C LEU A 283 3.93 -12.15 3.87
N LEU A 284 3.58 -11.09 4.58
CA LEU A 284 3.91 -10.95 5.99
C LEU A 284 2.83 -11.70 6.76
N VAL A 285 3.17 -12.87 7.31
CA VAL A 285 2.25 -13.70 8.09
C VAL A 285 2.57 -13.50 9.56
N GLU A 286 1.56 -13.16 10.34
CA GLU A 286 1.63 -13.01 11.78
C GLU A 286 0.96 -14.23 12.42
N HIS A 287 1.73 -14.98 13.20
CA HIS A 287 1.28 -16.25 13.73
C HIS A 287 2.00 -16.62 15.04
N ASP A 288 1.34 -17.46 15.83
CA ASP A 288 2.02 -18.23 16.87
C ASP A 288 2.49 -19.55 16.26
N TYR A 289 3.79 -19.80 16.37
CA TYR A 289 4.45 -21.00 15.87
C TYR A 289 5.36 -21.56 16.96
N ASP A 290 5.18 -22.83 17.32
CA ASP A 290 5.92 -23.50 18.41
C ASP A 290 5.89 -22.72 19.75
N GLY A 291 4.76 -22.04 20.01
CA GLY A 291 4.53 -21.25 21.22
C GLY A 291 5.18 -19.84 21.21
N GLY A 292 5.86 -19.46 20.12
CA GLY A 292 6.39 -18.11 19.91
C GLY A 292 5.50 -17.27 19.00
N HIS A 293 5.22 -16.03 19.40
CA HIS A 293 4.50 -15.06 18.57
C HIS A 293 5.49 -14.33 17.65
N GLN A 294 5.23 -14.33 16.34
CA GLN A 294 6.19 -13.78 15.38
C GLN A 294 5.56 -13.35 14.04
N VAL A 295 6.33 -12.54 13.30
CA VAL A 295 6.06 -12.23 11.90
C VAL A 295 7.07 -12.92 11.02
N VAL A 296 6.59 -13.54 9.95
CA VAL A 296 7.43 -14.21 8.97
C VAL A 296 7.12 -13.72 7.57
N VAL A 297 8.15 -13.60 6.73
CA VAL A 297 7.99 -13.35 5.29
C VAL A 297 7.79 -14.70 4.59
N ALA A 298 6.56 -15.01 4.21
CA ALA A 298 6.18 -16.26 3.57
C ALA A 298 6.15 -16.11 2.04
N ASP A 299 6.97 -16.88 1.34
CA ASP A 299 6.89 -17.00 -0.11
C ASP A 299 5.72 -17.90 -0.54
N LYS A 300 5.34 -17.78 -1.80
CA LYS A 300 4.36 -18.65 -2.44
C LYS A 300 4.78 -20.12 -2.30
N GLY A 301 3.91 -20.96 -1.75
CA GLY A 301 4.15 -22.39 -1.60
C GLY A 301 5.00 -22.75 -0.38
N ALA A 302 5.16 -21.83 0.58
CA ALA A 302 5.77 -22.16 1.86
C ALA A 302 5.00 -23.29 2.57
N ASP A 303 5.72 -24.33 2.99
CA ASP A 303 5.23 -25.46 3.77
C ASP A 303 6.12 -25.58 5.02
N TRP A 304 5.53 -25.39 6.19
CA TRP A 304 6.24 -25.42 7.47
C TRP A 304 5.84 -26.59 8.36
N ARG A 305 5.18 -27.62 7.83
CA ARG A 305 4.76 -28.77 8.65
C ARG A 305 5.95 -29.57 9.20
N ASP A 306 6.96 -29.82 8.36
CA ASP A 306 8.12 -30.67 8.73
C ASP A 306 9.33 -29.86 9.19
N SER A 307 9.53 -28.65 8.65
CA SER A 307 10.67 -27.80 9.03
C SER A 307 10.34 -26.32 8.88
N TYR A 308 10.54 -25.57 9.97
CA TYR A 308 10.43 -24.11 9.97
C TYR A 308 11.70 -23.46 9.42
N GLN A 309 11.90 -23.52 8.10
CA GLN A 309 13.04 -22.89 7.42
C GLN A 309 12.63 -21.53 6.84
N ASN A 310 12.77 -20.46 7.64
CA ASN A 310 12.64 -19.11 7.14
C ASN A 310 13.71 -18.18 7.72
N ASN A 311 14.39 -17.44 6.83
CA ASN A 311 15.47 -16.53 7.21
C ASN A 311 14.96 -15.15 7.66
N LEU A 312 13.68 -14.85 7.45
CA LEU A 312 13.07 -13.54 7.74
C LEU A 312 11.94 -13.69 8.76
N VAL A 313 12.34 -14.06 9.98
CA VAL A 313 11.46 -14.23 11.13
C VAL A 313 11.74 -13.12 12.14
N PHE A 314 10.69 -12.43 12.57
CA PHE A 314 10.76 -11.33 13.52
C PHE A 314 9.94 -11.71 14.76
N PRO A 315 10.59 -12.15 15.85
CA PRO A 315 9.89 -12.52 17.07
C PRO A 315 9.29 -11.29 17.72
N LEU A 316 8.03 -11.39 18.14
CA LEU A 316 7.29 -10.31 18.80
C LEU A 316 6.93 -10.73 20.22
N LYS A 317 6.83 -9.75 21.12
CA LYS A 317 6.29 -10.01 22.46
C LYS A 317 4.78 -9.99 22.35
N SER A 318 4.14 -11.15 22.55
CA SER A 318 2.67 -11.27 22.59
C SER A 318 2.09 -10.21 23.54
N THR A 319 1.14 -9.42 23.03
CA THR A 319 0.51 -8.34 23.80
C THR A 319 -0.88 -8.77 24.26
N GLN A 320 -1.08 -8.77 25.58
CA GLN A 320 -2.39 -9.10 26.15
C GLN A 320 -3.44 -8.06 25.71
N GLY A 321 -4.49 -8.53 25.02
CA GLY A 321 -5.70 -7.75 24.76
C GLY A 321 -5.75 -6.95 23.46
N THR A 322 -4.84 -7.20 22.51
CA THR A 322 -4.88 -6.68 21.13
C THR A 322 -5.53 -7.68 20.17
N ASP A 323 -6.37 -7.22 19.24
CA ASP A 323 -6.45 -7.91 17.95
C ASP A 323 -5.19 -7.49 17.17
N GLU A 324 -4.18 -8.36 17.22
CA GLU A 324 -2.84 -8.08 16.69
C GLU A 324 -2.91 -7.94 15.16
N ASN A 325 -2.35 -6.84 14.68
CA ASN A 325 -2.62 -6.36 13.34
C ASN A 325 -1.38 -5.63 12.84
N ILE A 326 -0.60 -6.36 12.05
CA ILE A 326 0.67 -5.86 11.53
C ILE A 326 0.47 -5.37 10.11
N PHE A 327 0.91 -4.13 9.87
CA PHE A 327 0.64 -3.46 8.60
C PHE A 327 1.85 -2.66 8.11
N PRO A 328 2.23 -2.82 6.84
CA PRO A 328 3.23 -1.97 6.25
C PRO A 328 2.65 -0.59 5.96
N TYR A 329 3.36 0.42 6.45
CA TYR A 329 2.91 1.79 6.44
C TYR A 329 3.35 2.53 5.18
N TYR A 330 2.40 3.19 4.53
CA TYR A 330 2.64 4.03 3.36
C TYR A 330 1.87 5.36 3.43
N GLY A 331 1.42 5.74 4.62
CA GLY A 331 0.79 7.04 4.86
C GLY A 331 1.80 8.19 4.76
N ARG A 332 1.32 9.39 5.07
CA ARG A 332 2.08 10.65 5.00
C ARG A 332 2.33 11.27 6.37
N ASN A 333 1.54 10.94 7.39
CA ASN A 333 1.68 11.57 8.71
C ASN A 333 2.99 11.20 9.44
N LEU A 334 3.51 9.98 9.21
CA LEU A 334 4.74 9.49 9.84
C LEU A 334 5.84 9.31 8.78
N GLU A 335 6.33 10.41 8.20
CA GLU A 335 7.24 10.39 7.04
C GLU A 335 8.46 9.49 7.24
N ALA A 336 9.05 9.49 8.44
CA ALA A 336 10.21 8.67 8.79
C ALA A 336 9.92 7.15 8.83
N SER A 337 8.65 6.76 8.96
CA SER A 337 8.21 5.35 9.03
C SER A 337 7.68 4.82 7.69
N VAL A 338 7.71 5.62 6.62
CA VAL A 338 7.18 5.18 5.32
C VAL A 338 7.95 3.98 4.78
N GLY A 339 7.23 2.89 4.52
CA GLY A 339 7.76 1.62 4.05
C GLY A 339 8.24 0.69 5.17
N SER A 340 8.14 1.09 6.45
CA SER A 340 8.32 0.19 7.59
C SER A 340 7.03 -0.58 7.90
N VAL A 341 7.13 -1.60 8.74
CA VAL A 341 6.00 -2.40 9.20
C VAL A 341 5.63 -1.93 10.60
N LEU A 342 4.42 -1.41 10.76
CA LEU A 342 3.92 -0.87 12.02
C LEU A 342 3.06 -1.88 12.77
N TYR A 343 3.15 -1.83 14.09
CA TYR A 343 2.35 -2.61 15.00
C TYR A 343 2.25 -1.93 16.36
N LEU A 344 1.28 -2.37 17.16
CA LEU A 344 0.98 -1.78 18.46
C LEU A 344 1.53 -2.68 19.58
N ILE A 345 2.22 -2.08 20.55
CA ILE A 345 2.79 -2.78 21.70
C ILE A 345 2.17 -2.25 22.99
N ASN A 346 1.88 -3.15 23.92
CA ASN A 346 1.51 -2.83 25.29
C ASN A 346 2.57 -3.38 26.26
N ASP A 347 3.37 -2.50 26.85
CA ASP A 347 4.45 -2.88 27.77
C ASP A 347 4.01 -2.96 29.24
N THR A 348 2.70 -3.13 29.50
CA THR A 348 2.00 -3.00 30.80
C THR A 348 1.98 -1.61 31.40
N LYS A 349 2.86 -0.69 30.97
CA LYS A 349 2.97 0.67 31.50
C LYS A 349 2.26 1.68 30.62
N ASN A 350 2.41 1.57 29.30
CA ASN A 350 1.86 2.44 28.27
C ASN A 350 1.64 1.66 26.96
N TRP A 351 0.75 2.17 26.12
CA TRP A 351 0.64 1.75 24.72
C TRP A 351 1.68 2.47 23.87
N GLN A 352 2.27 1.76 22.90
CA GLN A 352 3.27 2.30 21.99
C GLN A 352 3.00 1.84 20.56
N LEU A 353 3.10 2.75 19.60
CA LEU A 353 3.20 2.40 18.19
C LEU A 353 4.67 2.15 17.86
N ALA A 354 4.99 0.96 17.37
CA ALA A 354 6.35 0.55 17.06
C ALA A 354 6.47 0.16 15.59
N GLN A 355 7.70 0.22 15.07
CA GLN A 355 8.07 -0.37 13.79
C GLN A 355 8.91 -1.63 13.97
N LEU A 356 8.77 -2.54 13.01
CA LEU A 356 9.55 -3.76 12.92
C LEU A 356 11.00 -3.43 12.59
N ASN A 357 11.92 -3.98 13.38
CA ASN A 357 13.34 -3.80 13.15
C ASN A 357 13.84 -4.73 12.03
N THR A 358 13.94 -4.20 10.80
CA THR A 358 14.36 -4.97 9.62
C THR A 358 15.88 -5.17 9.50
N THR A 359 16.69 -4.48 10.31
CA THR A 359 18.17 -4.66 10.29
C THR A 359 18.63 -5.93 10.99
N MET A 360 17.75 -6.58 11.76
CA MET A 360 18.00 -7.85 12.47
C MET A 360 18.16 -9.05 11.53
N ALA A 361 17.74 -8.95 10.26
CA ALA A 361 17.80 -10.06 9.30
C ALA A 361 19.23 -10.45 8.86
N ASN A 362 20.25 -9.61 9.14
CA ASN A 362 21.63 -9.82 8.67
C ASN A 362 22.63 -10.16 9.79
N SER A 363 22.18 -10.35 11.03
CA SER A 363 23.07 -10.58 12.18
C SER A 363 22.62 -11.81 12.97
N GLU A 364 23.50 -12.82 13.10
CA GLU A 364 23.33 -14.01 13.96
C GLU A 364 23.22 -13.69 15.47
N ALA A 365 23.01 -12.42 15.85
CA ALA A 365 22.92 -11.96 17.22
C ALA A 365 21.45 -11.74 17.63
N GLN A 366 20.87 -12.73 18.32
CA GLN A 366 19.53 -12.73 18.93
C GLN A 366 19.37 -11.75 20.13
N SER A 367 19.98 -10.56 20.10
CA SER A 367 19.98 -9.64 21.27
C SER A 367 19.51 -8.20 21.00
N GLY A 368 19.04 -7.90 19.79
CA GLY A 368 18.37 -6.64 19.48
C GLY A 368 16.85 -6.72 19.62
N ALA A 369 16.19 -5.67 20.10
CA ALA A 369 14.73 -5.62 20.13
C ALA A 369 14.17 -5.63 18.69
N ALA A 370 13.28 -6.59 18.38
CA ALA A 370 12.52 -6.63 17.14
C ALA A 370 11.54 -5.43 16.99
N ALA A 371 11.32 -4.71 18.09
CA ALA A 371 10.50 -3.52 18.20
C ALA A 371 11.35 -2.25 18.30
N LEU A 372 11.09 -1.28 17.42
CA LEU A 372 11.57 0.08 17.58
C LEU A 372 10.36 0.98 17.86
N PRO A 373 10.13 1.43 19.11
CA PRO A 373 9.05 2.36 19.43
C PRO A 373 9.18 3.65 18.62
N ILE A 374 8.07 4.09 18.02
CA ILE A 374 7.97 5.36 17.28
C ILE A 374 7.22 6.38 18.13
N LEU A 375 6.09 5.96 18.72
CA LEU A 375 5.23 6.81 19.53
C LEU A 375 4.82 6.08 20.80
N SER A 376 4.76 6.82 21.90
CA SER A 376 4.26 6.34 23.18
C SER A 376 3.07 7.18 23.60
N PHE A 377 1.98 6.52 23.99
CA PHE A 377 0.76 7.18 24.44
C PHE A 377 0.73 7.24 25.96
N SER A 378 0.34 8.39 26.50
CA SER A 378 0.23 8.54 27.95
C SER A 378 -0.94 7.73 28.51
N ARG A 379 -0.88 7.39 29.81
CA ARG A 379 -1.96 6.63 30.47
C ARG A 379 -3.31 7.34 30.46
N ASP A 380 -3.30 8.67 30.43
CA ASP A 380 -4.49 9.50 30.40
C ASP A 380 -5.14 9.49 29.00
N GLU A 381 -4.32 9.38 27.95
CA GLU A 381 -4.80 9.26 26.56
C GLU A 381 -5.26 7.83 26.24
N LEU A 382 -4.49 6.82 26.65
CA LEU A 382 -4.78 5.42 26.37
C LEU A 382 -4.29 4.51 27.50
N SER A 383 -5.24 4.01 28.31
CA SER A 383 -4.92 3.14 29.44
C SER A 383 -4.34 1.80 28.98
N PRO A 384 -3.25 1.29 29.61
CA PRO A 384 -2.68 -0.02 29.32
C PRO A 384 -3.64 -1.20 29.52
N LYS A 385 -4.75 -0.99 30.23
CA LYS A 385 -5.79 -2.02 30.45
C LYS A 385 -6.83 -2.06 29.34
N ASN A 386 -6.85 -1.07 28.45
CA ASN A 386 -7.84 -1.01 27.38
C ASN A 386 -7.56 -2.08 26.34
N LYS A 387 -8.60 -2.64 25.72
CA LYS A 387 -8.46 -3.49 24.54
C LYS A 387 -8.39 -2.60 23.32
N VAL A 388 -7.25 -2.59 22.65
CA VAL A 388 -6.97 -1.65 21.56
C VAL A 388 -6.51 -2.41 20.33
N SER A 389 -7.08 -2.09 19.18
CA SER A 389 -6.69 -2.68 17.90
C SER A 389 -6.17 -1.60 16.95
N LEU A 390 -5.08 -1.91 16.24
CA LEU A 390 -4.52 -1.05 15.21
C LEU A 390 -5.28 -1.28 13.89
N LEU A 391 -5.68 -0.17 13.27
CA LEU A 391 -6.39 -0.12 11.99
C LEU A 391 -5.76 0.97 11.12
N PHE A 392 -6.19 1.04 9.86
CA PHE A 392 -5.76 2.08 8.93
C PHE A 392 -6.95 2.69 8.21
N ASP A 393 -6.87 3.99 7.95
CA ASP A 393 -7.83 4.68 7.10
C ASP A 393 -7.56 4.39 5.61
N HIS A 394 -8.39 4.94 4.72
CA HIS A 394 -8.22 4.78 3.26
C HIS A 394 -6.89 5.37 2.72
N ASN A 395 -6.26 6.30 3.44
CA ASN A 395 -4.96 6.89 3.08
C ASN A 395 -3.78 6.08 3.63
N GLY A 396 -4.05 5.03 4.42
CA GLY A 396 -3.02 4.28 5.11
C GLY A 396 -2.48 4.99 6.34
N GLU A 397 -3.24 5.89 6.96
CA GLU A 397 -2.90 6.49 8.25
C GLU A 397 -3.39 5.62 9.42
N PRO A 398 -2.60 5.46 10.49
CA PRO A 398 -2.96 4.61 11.63
C PRO A 398 -4.13 5.19 12.42
N LEU A 399 -5.05 4.29 12.76
CA LEU A 399 -6.20 4.51 13.63
C LEU A 399 -6.16 3.50 14.78
N LEU A 400 -6.61 3.91 15.96
CA LEU A 400 -6.73 3.02 17.11
C LEU A 400 -8.21 2.83 17.45
N LEU A 401 -8.67 1.58 17.47
CA LEU A 401 -9.99 1.23 17.97
C LEU A 401 -9.86 0.83 19.44
N ASP A 402 -10.33 1.68 20.34
CA ASP A 402 -10.41 1.37 21.77
C ASP A 402 -11.78 0.75 22.07
N LEU A 403 -11.80 -0.58 22.24
CA LEU A 403 -13.02 -1.34 22.52
C LEU A 403 -13.50 -1.18 23.97
N THR A 404 -12.60 -0.81 24.89
CA THR A 404 -12.95 -0.60 26.30
C THR A 404 -13.72 0.70 26.47
N ASN A 405 -13.19 1.80 25.92
CA ASN A 405 -13.87 3.10 25.94
C ASN A 405 -14.85 3.28 24.78
N LYS A 406 -14.92 2.31 23.86
CA LYS A 406 -15.79 2.31 22.67
C LYS A 406 -15.61 3.55 21.80
N GLN A 407 -14.37 3.83 21.42
CA GLN A 407 -14.03 5.01 20.64
C GLN A 407 -13.03 4.69 19.53
N LEU A 408 -13.12 5.46 18.44
CA LEU A 408 -12.14 5.44 17.36
C LEU A 408 -11.23 6.66 17.48
N LEU A 409 -9.93 6.43 17.54
CA LEU A 409 -8.90 7.44 17.72
C LEU A 409 -8.04 7.56 16.45
N SER A 410 -7.67 8.77 16.09
CA SER A 410 -6.69 9.05 15.03
C SER A 410 -5.36 9.49 15.62
N VAL A 411 -4.27 9.08 14.96
CA VAL A 411 -2.91 9.53 15.29
C VAL A 411 -2.57 10.71 14.38
N LYS A 412 -2.45 11.92 14.94
CA LYS A 412 -2.08 13.13 14.17
C LYS A 412 -0.78 13.75 14.69
N ALA A 413 0.15 14.01 13.77
CA ALA A 413 1.32 14.83 14.04
C ALA A 413 0.91 16.30 14.09
N ILE A 414 1.18 16.97 15.22
CA ILE A 414 0.99 18.41 15.35
C ILE A 414 2.37 19.07 15.27
N PRO A 415 2.62 19.97 14.31
CA PRO A 415 3.81 20.79 14.34
C PRO A 415 3.71 21.77 15.52
N LEU A 416 4.65 21.66 16.47
CA LEU A 416 4.74 22.53 17.64
C LEU A 416 4.92 23.99 17.18
N LYS A 417 3.84 24.79 17.26
CA LYS A 417 3.97 26.24 17.26
C LYS A 417 4.50 26.64 18.62
N SER A 418 5.71 27.20 18.68
CA SER A 418 6.26 27.77 19.90
C SER A 418 5.44 29.00 20.32
N ASP A 419 4.44 28.81 21.17
CA ASP A 419 3.69 29.91 21.76
C ASP A 419 4.44 30.38 23.02
N ASN A 420 5.42 31.26 22.82
CA ASN A 420 6.12 31.94 23.90
C ASN A 420 5.24 33.04 24.49
N SER A 421 4.17 32.66 25.19
CA SER A 421 3.42 33.59 26.04
C SER A 421 2.76 32.91 27.24
N LYS A 422 3.57 32.32 28.12
CA LYS A 422 3.23 32.21 29.54
C LYS A 422 4.46 32.49 30.40
N ARG A 423 4.75 33.78 30.61
CA ARG A 423 5.55 34.19 31.77
C ARG A 423 4.60 34.30 32.96
N ILE A 424 4.92 33.48 33.95
CA ILE A 424 4.38 33.36 35.30
C ILE A 424 4.10 34.73 35.91
N GLN A 425 2.88 34.94 36.41
CA GLN A 425 2.59 35.99 37.39
C GLN A 425 3.14 35.53 38.74
N VAL A 426 4.18 36.21 39.22
CA VAL A 426 4.50 36.25 40.66
C VAL A 426 4.11 37.64 41.14
N GLU A 427 3.17 37.63 42.07
CA GLU A 427 2.70 38.76 42.83
C GLU A 427 3.83 39.24 43.76
N ASN A 428 4.17 40.52 43.71
CA ASN A 428 4.79 41.23 44.83
C ASN A 428 4.44 42.72 44.75
N LYS A 429 3.81 43.21 45.82
CA LYS A 429 3.50 44.61 46.09
C LYS A 429 4.78 45.37 46.48
N SER A 430 4.99 46.57 45.93
CA SER A 430 5.33 47.80 46.69
C SER A 430 5.49 49.01 45.75
N ASP A 431 4.79 50.08 46.13
CA ASP A 431 5.14 51.51 46.13
C ASP A 431 5.43 52.32 44.85
N GLU A 432 4.51 53.29 44.67
CA GLU A 432 4.67 54.73 44.37
C GLU A 432 5.59 55.28 43.25
N GLN A 433 4.93 56.14 42.45
CA GLN A 433 5.40 57.40 41.86
C GLN A 433 6.39 57.39 40.67
N SER A 434 5.85 57.66 39.47
CA SER A 434 6.10 58.92 38.71
C SER A 434 5.53 58.82 37.28
N SER A 435 4.94 59.92 36.82
CA SER A 435 4.32 60.11 35.49
C SER A 435 5.35 60.67 34.47
N PRO A 436 4.95 61.12 33.25
CA PRO A 436 4.60 60.33 32.07
C PRO A 436 5.48 60.67 30.86
N LEU A 437 5.76 59.74 29.93
CA LEU A 437 6.22 60.11 28.59
C LEU A 437 5.57 59.24 27.51
N ASN A 438 4.95 59.92 26.54
CA ASN A 438 4.12 59.37 25.46
C ASN A 438 4.89 58.42 24.52
N ASN A 439 4.89 57.12 24.88
CA ASN A 439 5.45 56.03 24.06
C ASN A 439 4.50 55.59 22.91
N SER A 440 3.26 56.08 22.89
CA SER A 440 2.23 55.64 21.94
C SER A 440 2.35 56.26 20.54
N ALA A 441 3.06 57.39 20.41
CA ALA A 441 3.26 58.07 19.13
C ALA A 441 4.36 57.38 18.30
N TYR A 442 5.47 56.99 18.92
CA TYR A 442 6.57 56.27 18.27
C TYR A 442 6.16 54.87 17.82
N GLY A 443 5.37 54.15 18.64
CA GLY A 443 4.85 52.84 18.27
C GLY A 443 3.93 52.89 17.04
N LYS A 444 3.08 53.91 16.95
CA LYS A 444 2.20 54.09 15.77
C LYS A 444 2.99 54.46 14.51
N LEU A 445 4.04 55.26 14.65
CA LEU A 445 4.89 55.70 13.53
C LEU A 445 5.77 54.54 13.00
N LEU A 446 6.26 53.67 13.89
CA LEU A 446 6.97 52.46 13.49
C LEU A 446 6.05 51.43 12.81
N LEU A 447 4.81 51.28 13.31
CA LEU A 447 3.85 50.36 12.73
C LEU A 447 3.42 50.79 11.31
N THR A 448 3.20 52.09 11.09
CA THR A 448 2.85 52.60 9.75
C THR A 448 4.02 52.47 8.78
N LEU A 449 5.26 52.73 9.23
CA LEU A 449 6.46 52.51 8.42
C LEU A 449 6.63 51.04 8.05
N PHE A 450 6.38 50.13 8.99
CA PHE A 450 6.44 48.69 8.77
C PHE A 450 5.41 48.22 7.74
N ILE A 451 4.16 48.67 7.86
CA ILE A 451 3.10 48.34 6.88
C ILE A 451 3.46 48.86 5.49
N LEU A 452 4.07 50.05 5.39
CA LEU A 452 4.47 50.65 4.11
C LEU A 452 5.64 49.90 3.47
N VAL A 453 6.61 49.45 4.26
CA VAL A 453 7.70 48.57 3.78
C VAL A 453 7.14 47.23 3.31
N VAL A 454 6.23 46.61 4.07
CA VAL A 454 5.56 45.36 3.68
C VAL A 454 4.75 45.57 2.40
N ALA A 455 4.04 46.69 2.24
CA ALA A 455 3.30 47.00 1.03
C ALA A 455 4.21 47.21 -0.19
N VAL A 456 5.36 47.88 -0.03
CA VAL A 456 6.35 48.06 -1.11
C VAL A 456 7.02 46.74 -1.46
N VAL A 457 7.35 45.92 -0.48
CA VAL A 457 7.87 44.55 -0.68
C VAL A 457 6.81 43.69 -1.39
N PHE A 458 5.55 43.73 -0.96
CA PHE A 458 4.45 43.01 -1.59
C PHE A 458 4.14 43.52 -3.00
N TYR A 459 4.31 44.82 -3.26
CA TYR A 459 4.18 45.41 -4.60
C TYR A 459 5.35 45.04 -5.52
N ARG A 460 6.58 44.95 -4.98
CA ARG A 460 7.77 44.44 -5.69
C ARG A 460 7.70 42.92 -5.91
N LEU A 461 7.05 42.19 -5.01
CA LEU A 461 6.80 40.75 -5.06
C LEU A 461 5.51 40.40 -5.81
N ARG A 462 4.67 41.37 -6.19
CA ARG A 462 3.57 41.14 -7.12
C ARG A 462 4.19 40.77 -8.46
N LEU A 463 4.27 39.45 -8.64
CA LEU A 463 4.89 38.76 -9.74
C LEU A 463 4.42 39.36 -11.06
N LYS A 464 5.36 40.02 -11.77
CA LYS A 464 5.43 39.87 -13.22
C LYS A 464 5.33 38.37 -13.48
N THR A 465 4.34 37.96 -14.24
CA THR A 465 4.21 36.61 -14.79
C THR A 465 5.57 36.18 -15.33
N VAL A 466 6.26 35.32 -14.57
CA VAL A 466 7.60 34.86 -14.94
C VAL A 466 7.43 34.10 -16.24
N ASN A 467 7.99 34.64 -17.32
CA ASN A 467 7.97 34.00 -18.61
C ASN A 467 8.77 32.69 -18.49
N GLN A 468 8.08 31.56 -18.34
CA GLN A 468 8.71 30.26 -18.05
C GLN A 468 9.67 29.83 -19.17
N LYS A 469 9.46 30.31 -20.40
CA LYS A 469 10.41 30.15 -21.50
C LYS A 469 11.74 30.86 -21.23
N ALA A 470 11.75 31.98 -20.49
CA ALA A 470 12.97 32.67 -20.08
C ALA A 470 13.74 31.89 -19.00
N LYS A 471 13.05 31.28 -18.02
CA LYS A 471 13.68 30.38 -17.01
C LYS A 471 14.45 29.25 -17.69
N LEU A 472 13.87 28.69 -18.76
CA LEU A 472 14.45 27.57 -19.51
C LEU A 472 15.63 27.97 -20.44
N ARG A 473 15.79 29.26 -20.78
CA ARG A 473 16.93 29.72 -21.61
C ARG A 473 18.25 29.79 -20.84
N GLY A 474 18.18 29.95 -19.51
CA GLY A 474 19.37 29.98 -18.65
C GLY A 474 20.00 28.61 -18.39
N MET A 475 19.24 27.52 -18.58
CA MET A 475 19.65 26.16 -18.24
C MET A 475 20.06 25.37 -19.49
N PHE A 476 20.92 24.36 -19.30
CA PHE A 476 21.23 23.39 -20.35
C PHE A 476 20.04 22.44 -20.59
N ALA A 477 19.94 21.88 -21.78
CA ALA A 477 18.84 20.99 -22.17
C ALA A 477 19.24 19.52 -22.17
N ARG A 478 20.52 19.26 -22.41
CA ARG A 478 21.10 17.92 -22.56
C ARG A 478 22.55 17.97 -22.13
N PHE A 479 23.04 16.84 -21.64
CA PHE A 479 24.45 16.56 -21.46
C PHE A 479 24.78 15.22 -22.12
N GLU A 480 26.02 15.06 -22.59
CA GLU A 480 26.52 13.79 -23.15
C GLU A 480 27.94 13.54 -22.65
N LEU A 481 28.25 12.28 -22.37
CA LEU A 481 29.60 11.82 -22.07
C LEU A 481 30.38 11.62 -23.37
N ASP A 482 31.65 12.01 -23.37
CA ASP A 482 32.58 11.60 -24.43
C ASP A 482 32.74 10.06 -24.46
N THR A 483 33.14 9.53 -25.61
CA THR A 483 33.57 8.15 -25.84
C THR A 483 34.58 7.64 -24.82
N SER A 484 35.47 8.50 -24.31
CA SER A 484 36.43 8.13 -23.26
C SER A 484 35.86 8.20 -21.83
N GLN A 485 34.62 8.68 -21.66
CA GLN A 485 33.94 8.95 -20.38
C GLN A 485 34.71 9.91 -19.44
N THR A 486 35.65 10.68 -19.96
CA THR A 486 36.46 11.62 -19.15
C THR A 486 35.85 13.02 -19.05
N THR A 487 34.96 13.39 -19.97
CA THR A 487 34.38 14.73 -20.07
C THR A 487 32.88 14.67 -20.34
N VAL A 488 32.15 15.65 -19.81
CA VAL A 488 30.73 15.89 -20.04
C VAL A 488 30.56 17.15 -20.87
N SER A 489 29.88 17.02 -21.99
CA SER A 489 29.54 18.14 -22.87
C SER A 489 28.08 18.57 -22.67
N PHE A 490 27.84 19.87 -22.53
CA PHE A 490 26.51 20.45 -22.32
C PHE A 490 26.00 21.17 -23.57
N TYR A 491 24.70 21.02 -23.83
CA TYR A 491 24.03 21.60 -25.00
C TYR A 491 22.88 22.51 -24.58
N LYS A 492 22.76 23.68 -25.21
CA LYS A 492 21.58 24.53 -25.07
C LYS A 492 20.42 24.02 -25.92
N ARG A 493 19.22 24.55 -25.68
CA ARG A 493 18.01 24.17 -26.42
C ARG A 493 18.15 24.51 -27.90
N HIS A 494 17.82 23.55 -28.75
CA HIS A 494 17.82 23.68 -30.22
C HIS A 494 19.21 23.90 -30.84
N GLN A 495 20.29 23.66 -30.08
CA GLN A 495 21.66 23.69 -30.57
C GLN A 495 22.23 22.27 -30.58
N SER A 496 22.93 21.93 -31.66
CA SER A 496 23.69 20.69 -31.81
C SER A 496 25.16 20.85 -31.44
N GLU A 497 25.63 22.09 -31.30
CA GLU A 497 27.00 22.42 -30.90
C GLU A 497 27.15 22.40 -29.37
N ILE A 498 28.36 22.08 -28.92
CA ILE A 498 28.73 22.04 -27.50
C ILE A 498 28.85 23.48 -27.00
N ASP A 499 28.08 23.84 -25.97
CA ASP A 499 28.12 25.18 -25.35
C ASP A 499 29.16 25.26 -24.24
N SER A 500 29.32 24.18 -23.47
CA SER A 500 30.25 24.10 -22.34
C SER A 500 30.69 22.64 -22.12
N GLN A 501 31.87 22.45 -21.55
CA GLN A 501 32.39 21.13 -21.16
C GLN A 501 32.86 21.15 -19.70
N LEU A 502 32.80 19.99 -19.05
CA LEU A 502 33.28 19.77 -17.69
C LEU A 502 33.97 18.41 -17.61
N ALA A 503 35.21 18.39 -17.11
CA ALA A 503 35.92 17.14 -16.86
C ALA A 503 35.25 16.41 -15.69
N ILE A 504 35.10 15.09 -15.79
CA ILE A 504 34.51 14.26 -14.72
C ILE A 504 35.29 14.38 -13.43
N ALA A 505 36.63 14.43 -13.52
CA ALA A 505 37.53 14.61 -12.38
C ALA A 505 37.37 15.96 -11.67
N ASP A 506 36.75 16.95 -12.31
CA ASP A 506 36.52 18.28 -11.71
C ASP A 506 35.16 18.41 -11.02
N ILE A 507 34.28 17.41 -11.15
CA ILE A 507 32.98 17.36 -10.48
C ILE A 507 33.22 17.02 -9.01
N VAL A 508 32.60 17.76 -8.09
CA VAL A 508 32.68 17.48 -6.64
C VAL A 508 31.33 17.08 -6.08
N LYS A 509 30.24 17.50 -6.73
CA LYS A 509 28.88 17.20 -6.31
C LYS A 509 27.95 17.04 -7.51
N SER A 510 27.13 15.99 -7.48
CA SER A 510 26.05 15.73 -8.44
C SER A 510 24.73 15.61 -7.70
N GLU A 511 23.74 16.44 -8.04
CA GLU A 511 22.42 16.45 -7.40
C GLU A 511 21.29 16.32 -8.42
N ILE A 512 20.31 15.47 -8.11
CA ILE A 512 19.12 15.27 -8.93
C ILE A 512 17.90 15.80 -8.19
N TRP A 513 17.25 16.76 -8.82
CA TRP A 513 16.03 17.38 -8.31
C TRP A 513 14.84 16.97 -9.14
N VAL A 514 13.80 16.49 -8.47
CA VAL A 514 12.50 16.21 -9.06
C VAL A 514 11.51 17.19 -8.43
N ASN A 515 10.97 18.08 -9.26
CA ASN A 515 10.20 19.24 -8.82
C ASN A 515 11.01 20.14 -7.88
N ASP A 516 10.63 20.23 -6.60
CA ASP A 516 11.28 21.06 -5.58
C ASP A 516 11.98 20.21 -4.51
N SER A 517 12.11 18.90 -4.75
CA SER A 517 12.76 17.96 -3.83
C SER A 517 14.09 17.50 -4.41
N ASN A 518 15.15 17.58 -3.61
CA ASN A 518 16.43 16.94 -3.90
C ASN A 518 16.32 15.45 -3.58
N VAL A 519 16.46 14.59 -4.59
CA VAL A 519 16.18 13.16 -4.48
C VAL A 519 17.45 12.33 -4.34
N SER A 520 18.55 12.81 -4.93
CA SER A 520 19.85 12.13 -4.93
C SER A 520 20.95 13.16 -4.87
N ILE A 521 21.86 12.99 -3.91
CA ILE A 521 23.07 13.78 -3.71
C ILE A 521 24.22 12.79 -3.76
N ILE A 522 25.21 13.06 -4.60
CA ILE A 522 26.42 12.25 -4.74
C ILE A 522 27.64 13.17 -4.60
N ASN A 523 28.48 12.90 -3.60
CA ASN A 523 29.74 13.59 -3.33
C ASN A 523 30.69 12.67 -2.51
N GLU A 524 31.83 13.20 -2.08
CA GLU A 524 32.87 12.48 -1.33
C GLU A 524 32.49 12.15 0.14
N ASP A 525 31.35 12.62 0.66
CA ASP A 525 30.97 12.36 2.06
C ASP A 525 30.57 10.90 2.29
N ILE A 526 30.77 10.38 3.51
CA ILE A 526 30.60 8.96 3.89
C ILE A 526 29.23 8.37 3.50
N ASP A 527 28.14 9.16 3.58
CA ASP A 527 26.77 8.69 3.31
C ASP A 527 26.22 9.09 1.92
N HIS A 528 27.06 9.64 1.06
CA HIS A 528 26.66 10.19 -0.25
C HIS A 528 27.23 9.40 -1.44
N GLY A 529 27.46 8.10 -1.25
CA GLY A 529 27.67 7.14 -2.34
C GLY A 529 26.36 6.80 -3.08
N TYR A 530 26.38 5.75 -3.90
CA TYR A 530 25.18 5.27 -4.59
C TYR A 530 25.01 3.76 -4.45
N ASN A 531 23.79 3.35 -4.10
CA ASN A 531 23.44 1.95 -3.92
C ASN A 531 22.02 1.67 -4.45
N GLU A 532 21.58 0.41 -4.33
CA GLU A 532 20.24 0.01 -4.78
C GLU A 532 19.11 0.79 -4.07
N GLN A 533 19.30 1.20 -2.81
CA GLN A 533 18.33 2.03 -2.09
C GLN A 533 18.24 3.43 -2.70
N CYS A 534 19.37 4.03 -3.09
CA CYS A 534 19.43 5.32 -3.79
C CYS A 534 18.73 5.25 -5.16
N GLU A 535 18.98 4.19 -5.95
CA GLU A 535 18.27 3.96 -7.22
C GLU A 535 16.76 3.83 -6.99
N ASN A 536 16.36 3.03 -6.00
CA ASN A 536 14.95 2.83 -5.67
C ASN A 536 14.29 4.14 -5.21
N LYS A 537 14.96 4.96 -4.40
CA LYS A 537 14.50 6.29 -3.99
C LYS A 537 14.27 7.18 -5.21
N LEU A 538 15.21 7.19 -6.16
CA LEU A 538 15.08 7.96 -7.41
C LEU A 538 13.88 7.49 -8.25
N ARG A 539 13.72 6.16 -8.43
CA ARG A 539 12.56 5.57 -9.12
C ARG A 539 11.24 5.91 -8.43
N LEU A 540 11.20 5.88 -7.11
CA LEU A 540 10.00 6.20 -6.32
C LEU A 540 9.60 7.67 -6.49
N SER A 541 10.55 8.61 -6.39
CA SER A 541 10.27 10.04 -6.56
C SER A 541 9.77 10.37 -7.97
N PHE A 542 10.34 9.76 -9.01
CA PHE A 542 9.82 9.90 -10.38
C PHE A 542 8.39 9.37 -10.50
N ASN A 543 8.11 8.20 -9.92
CA ASN A 543 6.77 7.61 -9.96
C ASN A 543 5.74 8.43 -9.18
N GLN A 544 6.11 8.99 -8.03
CA GLN A 544 5.25 9.89 -7.24
C GLN A 544 4.94 11.16 -8.02
N ALA A 545 5.98 11.84 -8.54
CA ALA A 545 5.81 13.02 -9.37
C ALA A 545 4.98 12.73 -10.61
N HIS A 546 5.10 11.54 -11.22
CA HIS A 546 4.29 11.12 -12.36
C HIS A 546 2.81 10.94 -12.04
N ARG A 547 2.49 10.31 -10.89
CA ARG A 547 1.12 10.04 -10.44
C ARG A 547 0.37 11.30 -10.06
N HIS A 548 1.06 12.35 -9.58
CA HIS A 548 0.46 13.64 -9.29
C HIS A 548 -0.10 14.26 -10.58
N LYS A 549 -1.43 14.29 -10.73
CA LYS A 549 -2.10 14.90 -11.87
C LYS A 549 -1.90 16.41 -11.78
N LEU A 550 -1.23 16.99 -12.78
CA LEU A 550 -0.99 18.43 -12.84
C LEU A 550 -2.33 19.15 -13.03
N ILE A 551 -2.70 20.02 -12.08
CA ILE A 551 -3.90 20.86 -12.15
C ILE A 551 -3.47 22.32 -12.38
N ASN A 552 -4.17 23.05 -13.25
CA ASN A 552 -3.88 24.46 -13.56
C ASN A 552 -2.43 24.72 -14.04
N ASP A 553 -1.71 25.62 -13.36
CA ASP A 553 -0.37 26.10 -13.68
C ASP A 553 0.77 25.27 -13.06
N GLU A 554 0.45 24.13 -12.44
CA GLU A 554 1.44 23.24 -11.83
C GLU A 554 2.47 22.72 -12.85
N THR A 555 3.70 22.56 -12.38
CA THR A 555 4.83 22.13 -13.21
C THR A 555 5.43 20.83 -12.71
N ARG A 556 5.80 19.95 -13.64
CA ARG A 556 6.67 18.82 -13.38
C ARG A 556 8.03 19.08 -14.02
N GLN A 557 9.08 19.14 -13.20
CA GLN A 557 10.44 19.42 -13.66
C GLN A 557 11.43 18.37 -13.14
N VAL A 558 12.46 18.09 -13.93
CA VAL A 558 13.61 17.26 -13.52
C VAL A 558 14.86 18.05 -13.88
N LEU A 559 15.69 18.30 -12.88
CA LEU A 559 16.90 19.10 -12.97
C LEU A 559 18.09 18.27 -12.46
N LEU A 560 19.21 18.35 -13.18
CA LEU A 560 20.50 17.83 -12.75
C LEU A 560 21.42 19.02 -12.45
N TYR A 561 22.00 19.04 -11.27
CA TYR A 561 22.98 20.02 -10.83
C TYR A 561 24.33 19.34 -10.72
N LEU A 562 25.34 19.89 -11.40
CA LEU A 562 26.72 19.45 -11.28
C LEU A 562 27.55 20.63 -10.79
N THR A 563 28.27 20.45 -9.69
CA THR A 563 29.14 21.49 -9.11
C THR A 563 30.59 21.10 -9.31
N ASP A 564 31.37 22.02 -9.87
CA ASP A 564 32.82 21.83 -10.04
C ASP A 564 33.62 22.27 -8.81
N LYS A 565 34.93 21.96 -8.81
CA LYS A 565 35.89 22.35 -7.76
C LYS A 565 36.00 23.86 -7.50
N ASN A 566 35.57 24.70 -8.45
CA ASN A 566 35.53 26.15 -8.31
C ASN A 566 34.18 26.65 -7.80
N ALA A 567 33.32 25.75 -7.30
CA ALA A 567 31.94 26.01 -6.88
C ALA A 567 31.03 26.58 -7.99
N LYS A 568 31.39 26.38 -9.27
CA LYS A 568 30.54 26.73 -10.40
C LYS A 568 29.54 25.59 -10.64
N THR A 569 28.27 25.95 -10.72
CA THR A 569 27.17 24.98 -10.86
C THR A 569 26.58 25.00 -12.28
N TYR A 570 26.55 23.82 -12.90
CA TYR A 570 25.97 23.57 -14.20
C TYR A 570 24.57 22.96 -14.00
N VAL A 571 23.53 23.64 -14.47
CA VAL A 571 22.13 23.20 -14.29
C VAL A 571 21.57 22.71 -15.62
N VAL A 572 21.19 21.42 -15.66
CA VAL A 572 20.60 20.78 -16.83
C VAL A 572 19.13 20.48 -16.57
N CYS A 573 18.24 21.07 -17.38
CA CYS A 573 16.81 20.81 -17.35
C CYS A 573 16.44 19.69 -18.32
N LEU A 574 16.40 18.46 -17.79
CA LEU A 574 16.14 17.25 -18.55
C LEU A 574 14.66 17.10 -18.89
N TYR A 575 13.78 17.44 -17.94
CA TYR A 575 12.33 17.41 -18.15
C TYR A 575 11.66 18.68 -17.65
N PHE A 576 10.67 19.14 -18.41
CA PHE A 576 9.77 20.20 -17.98
C PHE A 576 8.42 20.08 -18.68
N ARG A 577 7.35 20.02 -17.88
CA ARG A 577 5.95 20.06 -18.30
C ARG A 577 5.18 21.02 -17.40
N LYS A 578 4.25 21.76 -17.98
CA LYS A 578 3.30 22.61 -17.24
C LYS A 578 1.88 22.23 -17.63
N GLY A 579 1.07 21.80 -16.66
CA GLY A 579 -0.25 21.24 -16.93
C GLY A 579 -0.20 20.21 -18.07
N ASN A 580 -0.88 20.53 -19.18
CA ASN A 580 -0.90 19.69 -20.38
C ASN A 580 0.22 19.95 -21.39
N GLN A 581 0.96 21.05 -21.27
CA GLN A 581 1.99 21.44 -22.22
C GLN A 581 3.37 20.91 -21.80
N ARG A 582 3.95 20.01 -22.60
CA ARG A 582 5.35 19.58 -22.44
C ARG A 582 6.27 20.58 -23.15
N LEU A 583 7.28 21.09 -22.44
CA LEU A 583 8.24 22.08 -22.95
C LEU A 583 9.63 21.48 -23.24
N THR A 584 9.79 20.17 -23.09
CA THR A 584 11.02 19.39 -23.34
C THR A 584 10.72 18.24 -24.32
N LYS A 585 11.76 17.74 -25.01
CA LYS A 585 11.59 16.70 -26.05
C LYS A 585 11.62 15.27 -25.49
N ALA A 586 12.50 15.00 -24.53
CA ALA A 586 12.69 13.67 -23.96
C ALA A 586 11.44 13.19 -23.19
N LYS A 587 11.21 11.86 -23.22
CA LYS A 587 10.12 11.26 -22.43
C LYS A 587 10.54 11.19 -20.97
N TYR A 588 9.55 11.26 -20.09
CA TYR A 588 9.77 11.36 -18.65
C TYR A 588 10.55 10.17 -18.08
N PHE A 589 10.18 8.94 -18.45
CA PHE A 589 10.84 7.72 -17.93
C PHE A 589 12.13 7.37 -18.67
N ASP A 590 12.35 7.84 -19.90
CA ASP A 590 13.64 7.69 -20.58
C ASP A 590 14.74 8.48 -19.82
N ILE A 591 14.35 9.64 -19.26
CA ILE A 591 15.23 10.46 -18.42
C ILE A 591 15.57 9.76 -17.11
N LEU A 592 14.61 9.04 -16.51
CA LEU A 592 14.85 8.26 -15.29
C LEU A 592 15.96 7.22 -15.51
N GLU A 593 15.85 6.40 -16.55
CA GLU A 593 16.88 5.38 -16.84
C GLU A 593 18.24 6.03 -17.10
N SER A 594 18.25 7.13 -17.88
CA SER A 594 19.50 7.87 -18.16
C SER A 594 20.14 8.44 -16.89
N LEU A 595 19.33 8.91 -15.93
CA LEU A 595 19.82 9.43 -14.66
C LEU A 595 20.30 8.33 -13.72
N ILE A 596 19.70 7.14 -13.75
CA ILE A 596 20.18 5.99 -13.00
C ILE A 596 21.55 5.57 -13.53
N ASP A 597 21.70 5.47 -14.85
CA ASP A 597 22.99 5.16 -15.48
C ASP A 597 24.05 6.23 -15.13
N TRP A 598 23.67 7.51 -15.19
CA TRP A 598 24.54 8.61 -14.76
C TRP A 598 24.93 8.52 -13.29
N SER A 599 23.98 8.28 -12.38
CA SER A 599 24.23 8.21 -10.94
C SER A 599 25.17 7.07 -10.57
N TRP A 600 24.98 5.88 -11.15
CA TRP A 600 25.92 4.76 -10.95
C TRP A 600 27.32 5.10 -11.47
N PHE A 601 27.40 5.69 -12.66
CA PHE A 601 28.68 6.09 -13.25
C PHE A 601 29.38 7.13 -12.38
N ILE A 602 28.74 8.25 -12.05
CA ILE A 602 29.40 9.35 -11.33
C ILE A 602 29.75 8.98 -9.89
N ALA A 603 28.92 8.17 -9.22
CA ALA A 603 29.23 7.71 -7.88
C ALA A 603 30.45 6.79 -7.84
N SER A 604 30.64 5.96 -8.87
CA SER A 604 31.87 5.15 -9.01
C SER A 604 33.14 5.98 -9.15
N GLN A 605 33.03 7.23 -9.61
CA GLN A 605 34.16 8.15 -9.77
C GLN A 605 34.38 9.03 -8.54
N LEU A 606 33.30 9.50 -7.89
CA LEU A 606 33.37 10.43 -6.76
C LEU A 606 33.50 9.74 -5.40
N ASN A 607 32.87 8.59 -5.23
CA ASN A 607 32.80 7.91 -3.94
C ASN A 607 32.74 6.40 -4.11
N PRO A 608 33.86 5.77 -4.54
CA PRO A 608 33.90 4.33 -4.81
C PRO A 608 33.73 3.50 -3.53
N GLU A 609 34.15 3.99 -2.36
CA GLU A 609 34.07 3.26 -1.09
C GLU A 609 32.62 3.11 -0.59
N ALA A 610 31.80 4.16 -0.73
CA ALA A 610 30.39 4.14 -0.34
C ALA A 610 29.44 3.68 -1.48
N THR A 611 29.98 3.28 -2.65
CA THR A 611 29.19 2.85 -3.81
C THR A 611 29.25 1.34 -3.98
N THR A 612 28.09 0.68 -3.88
CA THR A 612 28.00 -0.78 -4.04
C THR A 612 28.17 -1.20 -5.50
N PRO A 613 28.64 -2.41 -5.82
CA PRO A 613 28.66 -2.89 -7.20
C PRO A 613 27.25 -2.96 -7.79
N ARG A 614 27.08 -2.42 -9.00
CA ARG A 614 25.79 -2.37 -9.69
C ARG A 614 25.28 -3.79 -9.99
N PRO A 615 24.08 -4.18 -9.54
CA PRO A 615 23.52 -5.50 -9.86
C PRO A 615 23.27 -5.64 -11.37
N LEU A 616 23.68 -6.77 -11.94
CA LEU A 616 23.56 -7.04 -13.38
C LEU A 616 22.09 -7.10 -13.81
N LYS A 617 21.70 -6.24 -14.76
CA LYS A 617 20.37 -6.24 -15.37
C LYS A 617 20.21 -7.54 -16.18
N VAL A 618 19.45 -8.52 -15.69
CA VAL A 618 19.09 -9.70 -16.48
C VAL A 618 18.25 -9.23 -17.67
N ALA A 619 18.83 -9.27 -18.86
CA ALA A 619 18.17 -8.86 -20.09
C ALA A 619 17.11 -9.90 -20.46
N ILE A 620 15.85 -9.65 -20.08
CA ILE A 620 14.72 -10.31 -20.74
C ILE A 620 14.70 -9.77 -22.18
N ALA A 621 15.15 -10.59 -23.12
CA ALA A 621 15.08 -10.31 -24.54
C ALA A 621 13.62 -9.99 -24.90
N LYS A 622 13.34 -8.72 -25.21
CA LYS A 622 12.04 -8.30 -25.75
C LYS A 622 11.91 -8.92 -27.14
N SER A 623 11.18 -10.02 -27.24
CA SER A 623 10.75 -10.54 -28.54
C SER A 623 9.97 -9.45 -29.27
N ALA A 624 10.42 -9.11 -30.47
CA ALA A 624 9.86 -8.04 -31.28
C ALA A 624 8.47 -8.46 -31.78
N ILE A 625 7.42 -7.95 -31.12
CA ILE A 625 6.04 -8.05 -31.62
C ILE A 625 5.96 -7.25 -32.92
N LYS A 626 5.85 -7.94 -34.07
CA LYS A 626 5.49 -7.34 -35.36
C LYS A 626 4.12 -6.67 -35.23
N LYS A 627 4.04 -5.39 -35.59
CA LYS A 627 2.77 -4.67 -35.73
C LYS A 627 1.96 -5.31 -36.87
N VAL A 628 0.88 -6.01 -36.52
CA VAL A 628 -0.15 -6.42 -37.49
C VAL A 628 -1.08 -5.24 -37.72
N PHE A 629 -1.27 -4.91 -39.00
CA PHE A 629 -2.18 -3.90 -39.49
C PHE A 629 -3.63 -4.21 -39.08
N LYS A 630 -4.34 -3.20 -38.58
CA LYS A 630 -5.81 -3.21 -38.42
C LYS A 630 -6.46 -3.46 -39.78
N LYS A 631 -7.31 -4.50 -39.88
CA LYS A 631 -8.33 -4.62 -40.92
C LYS A 631 -9.71 -4.35 -40.29
N ASN A 632 -10.56 -3.71 -41.08
CA ASN A 632 -11.78 -3.02 -40.65
C ASN A 632 -12.91 -3.97 -40.19
N LYS A 633 -13.71 -3.37 -39.30
CA LYS A 633 -15.00 -3.79 -38.74
C LYS A 633 -16.04 -4.08 -39.83
N ALA A 634 -16.77 -5.18 -39.69
CA ALA A 634 -18.08 -5.40 -40.29
C ALA A 634 -19.10 -5.70 -39.18
N GLU A 635 -20.28 -5.09 -39.29
CA GLU A 635 -21.44 -5.22 -38.39
C GLU A 635 -22.22 -6.53 -38.63
N PRO A 636 -23.10 -6.95 -37.68
CA PRO A 636 -23.61 -8.30 -37.58
C PRO A 636 -24.91 -8.53 -38.37
N GLU A 637 -25.04 -9.73 -38.92
CA GLU A 637 -26.34 -10.27 -39.35
C GLU A 637 -26.95 -11.15 -38.24
N SER A 638 -28.24 -10.90 -38.03
CA SER A 638 -29.19 -11.54 -37.14
C SER A 638 -29.51 -12.98 -37.53
N ILE A 639 -29.60 -13.89 -36.56
CA ILE A 639 -30.48 -15.07 -36.67
C ILE A 639 -31.21 -15.29 -35.33
N ASP A 640 -32.46 -15.68 -35.54
CA ASP A 640 -33.65 -15.71 -34.70
C ASP A 640 -33.65 -16.74 -33.57
N ALA A 641 -34.57 -16.52 -32.63
CA ALA A 641 -34.84 -17.37 -31.48
C ALA A 641 -35.65 -18.63 -31.86
N SER A 642 -35.32 -19.77 -31.22
CA SER A 642 -36.25 -20.89 -31.12
C SER A 642 -36.11 -21.60 -29.77
N VAL A 643 -37.28 -21.71 -29.14
CA VAL A 643 -37.64 -22.33 -27.85
C VAL A 643 -37.35 -23.83 -27.85
N ILE A 644 -36.76 -24.36 -26.76
CA ILE A 644 -36.82 -25.78 -26.39
C ILE A 644 -37.01 -25.88 -24.87
N GLU A 645 -38.04 -26.63 -24.46
CA GLU A 645 -38.46 -26.91 -23.07
C GLU A 645 -37.46 -27.75 -22.26
N GLU A 646 -37.40 -27.49 -20.96
CA GLU A 646 -36.69 -28.30 -19.94
C GLU A 646 -37.41 -29.63 -19.63
N PRO A 647 -36.65 -30.67 -19.24
CA PRO A 647 -37.12 -31.64 -18.25
C PRO A 647 -36.29 -31.59 -16.95
N LEU A 648 -37.00 -31.74 -15.82
CA LEU A 648 -36.49 -31.79 -14.44
C LEU A 648 -35.31 -32.78 -14.23
N PRO A 649 -34.34 -32.47 -13.33
CA PRO A 649 -33.28 -33.41 -12.98
C PRO A 649 -33.63 -34.31 -11.78
N SER A 650 -33.40 -35.61 -11.96
CA SER A 650 -33.39 -36.68 -10.97
C SER A 650 -32.20 -36.59 -10.01
N LYS A 651 -32.40 -37.02 -8.75
CA LYS A 651 -31.35 -37.18 -7.71
C LYS A 651 -30.19 -38.05 -8.21
N GLN A 652 -28.96 -37.57 -8.04
CA GLN A 652 -27.73 -38.34 -8.21
C GLN A 652 -26.82 -38.20 -6.96
N THR A 653 -26.15 -39.30 -6.60
CA THR A 653 -25.42 -39.48 -5.34
C THR A 653 -23.96 -38.99 -5.42
N ALA A 654 -23.40 -38.54 -4.29
CA ALA A 654 -22.12 -37.84 -4.17
C ALA A 654 -20.87 -38.55 -4.76
N ALA A 655 -20.87 -39.89 -4.88
CA ALA A 655 -19.76 -40.62 -5.51
C ALA A 655 -19.70 -40.41 -7.04
N VAL A 656 -20.84 -40.24 -7.70
CA VAL A 656 -20.91 -39.99 -9.15
C VAL A 656 -20.51 -38.55 -9.50
N LEU A 657 -20.66 -37.62 -8.56
CA LEU A 657 -20.27 -36.22 -8.74
C LEU A 657 -18.75 -36.00 -8.73
N HIS A 658 -17.97 -36.93 -8.15
CA HIS A 658 -16.51 -36.81 -8.08
C HIS A 658 -15.83 -37.27 -9.38
N ASP A 659 -16.30 -38.36 -9.99
CA ASP A 659 -15.80 -38.86 -11.28
C ASP A 659 -16.07 -37.88 -12.44
N ILE A 660 -17.22 -37.18 -12.42
CA ILE A 660 -17.54 -36.17 -13.43
C ILE A 660 -16.59 -34.95 -13.33
N VAL A 661 -16.14 -34.60 -12.13
CA VAL A 661 -15.26 -33.44 -11.90
C VAL A 661 -13.81 -33.70 -12.34
N VAL A 662 -13.34 -34.95 -12.27
CA VAL A 662 -11.99 -35.32 -12.70
C VAL A 662 -11.89 -35.40 -14.23
N HIS A 663 -12.90 -35.95 -14.92
CA HIS A 663 -12.90 -36.05 -16.39
C HIS A 663 -13.06 -34.69 -17.09
N ASP A 664 -13.80 -33.74 -16.51
CA ASP A 664 -13.95 -32.40 -17.07
C ASP A 664 -12.65 -31.56 -16.98
N SER A 665 -11.79 -31.82 -15.99
CA SER A 665 -10.54 -31.08 -15.83
C SER A 665 -9.51 -31.41 -16.91
N GLU A 666 -9.48 -32.66 -17.38
CA GLU A 666 -8.61 -33.06 -18.49
C GLU A 666 -9.11 -32.53 -19.84
N LEU A 667 -10.43 -32.53 -20.06
CA LEU A 667 -11.05 -31.94 -21.25
C LEU A 667 -10.77 -30.44 -21.35
N ILE A 668 -10.94 -29.71 -20.25
CA ILE A 668 -10.67 -28.28 -20.19
C ILE A 668 -9.17 -28.01 -20.38
N SER A 669 -8.30 -28.83 -19.78
CA SER A 669 -6.85 -28.70 -20.00
C SER A 669 -6.41 -28.98 -21.44
N ALA A 670 -7.03 -29.97 -22.10
CA ALA A 670 -6.76 -30.30 -23.49
C ALA A 670 -7.25 -29.21 -24.45
N LEU A 671 -8.42 -28.63 -24.19
CA LEU A 671 -8.97 -27.51 -24.95
C LEU A 671 -8.17 -26.22 -24.73
N ASP A 672 -7.76 -25.91 -23.50
CA ASP A 672 -6.91 -24.75 -23.20
C ASP A 672 -5.55 -24.86 -23.90
N LYS A 673 -4.91 -26.04 -23.88
CA LYS A 673 -3.67 -26.28 -24.64
C LYS A 673 -3.85 -26.12 -26.15
N LEU A 674 -4.99 -26.56 -26.70
CA LEU A 674 -5.28 -26.41 -28.12
C LEU A 674 -5.45 -24.93 -28.50
N VAL A 675 -6.11 -24.15 -27.63
CA VAL A 675 -6.28 -22.70 -27.80
C VAL A 675 -4.94 -21.99 -27.70
N ASP A 676 -4.09 -22.36 -26.75
CA ASP A 676 -2.73 -21.80 -26.61
C ASP A 676 -1.88 -22.07 -27.85
N LEU A 677 -1.92 -23.29 -28.41
CA LEU A 677 -1.19 -23.64 -29.63
C LEU A 677 -1.66 -22.83 -30.85
N LYS A 678 -2.96 -22.54 -30.94
CA LYS A 678 -3.51 -21.66 -31.96
C LYS A 678 -3.05 -20.21 -31.76
N GLN A 679 -3.11 -19.70 -30.54
CA GLN A 679 -2.68 -18.32 -30.22
C GLN A 679 -1.19 -18.11 -30.45
N GLN A 680 -0.38 -19.15 -30.26
CA GLN A 680 1.05 -19.16 -30.54
C GLN A 680 1.39 -19.37 -32.04
N GLY A 681 0.39 -19.61 -32.89
CA GLY A 681 0.54 -19.76 -34.34
C GLY A 681 1.09 -21.11 -34.79
N PHE A 682 1.07 -22.13 -33.93
CA PHE A 682 1.51 -23.49 -34.25
C PHE A 682 0.46 -24.34 -34.98
N LEU A 683 -0.78 -23.85 -35.09
CA LEU A 683 -1.88 -24.52 -35.77
C LEU A 683 -2.58 -23.54 -36.72
N THR A 684 -2.88 -24.01 -37.93
CA THR A 684 -3.80 -23.32 -38.85
C THR A 684 -5.25 -23.43 -38.38
N ASP A 685 -6.15 -22.60 -38.91
CA ASP A 685 -7.58 -22.63 -38.55
C ASP A 685 -8.24 -23.99 -38.86
N ASP A 686 -7.81 -24.64 -39.94
CA ASP A 686 -8.31 -25.96 -40.35
C ASP A 686 -7.78 -27.07 -39.42
N GLU A 687 -6.49 -27.04 -39.08
CA GLU A 687 -5.87 -27.99 -38.15
C GLU A 687 -6.44 -27.85 -36.73
N PHE A 688 -6.70 -26.62 -36.29
CA PHE A 688 -7.36 -26.36 -35.01
C PHE A 688 -8.78 -26.93 -34.99
N SER A 689 -9.54 -26.74 -36.07
CA SER A 689 -10.92 -27.22 -36.14
C SER A 689 -10.99 -28.75 -36.16
N LEU A 690 -10.04 -29.40 -36.87
CA LEU A 690 -9.94 -30.85 -36.94
C LEU A 690 -9.46 -31.47 -35.62
N ALA A 691 -8.46 -30.86 -34.96
CA ALA A 691 -7.99 -31.29 -33.64
C ALA A 691 -9.04 -31.08 -32.54
N LYS A 692 -9.80 -29.98 -32.60
CA LYS A 692 -10.95 -29.73 -31.71
C LYS A 692 -12.03 -30.78 -31.91
N ALA A 693 -12.38 -31.10 -33.16
CA ALA A 693 -13.36 -32.13 -33.47
C ALA A 693 -12.91 -33.52 -32.97
N LYS A 694 -11.62 -33.83 -33.08
CA LYS A 694 -11.04 -35.08 -32.61
C LYS A 694 -11.06 -35.22 -31.08
N ILE A 695 -10.70 -34.16 -30.36
CA ILE A 695 -10.77 -34.12 -28.88
C ILE A 695 -12.22 -34.31 -28.40
N LEU A 696 -13.18 -33.76 -29.14
CA LEU A 696 -14.61 -33.94 -28.83
C LEU A 696 -15.14 -35.33 -29.22
N SER A 697 -14.56 -35.99 -30.23
CA SER A 697 -15.01 -37.31 -30.70
C SER A 697 -14.42 -38.50 -29.94
N ASP A 698 -13.19 -38.40 -29.43
CA ASP A 698 -12.54 -39.47 -28.63
C ASP A 698 -13.25 -39.74 -27.28
N MET A 699 -14.31 -39.00 -26.96
CA MET A 699 -15.06 -39.04 -25.70
C MET A 699 -16.54 -39.49 -25.85
N ILE A 700 -16.98 -39.86 -27.07
CA ILE A 700 -18.35 -40.37 -27.32
C ILE A 700 -18.43 -41.92 -27.21
N VAL A 701 -17.32 -42.60 -26.89
CA VAL A 701 -17.28 -44.08 -26.73
C VAL A 701 -17.23 -44.49 -25.26
#